data_AF-A0A8W7PYB7-F1
#
_entry.id   AF-A0A8W7PYB7-F1
#
_cell.length_a   1.000
_cell.length_b   1.000
_cell.length_c   1.000
_cell.angle_alpha   90.00
_cell.angle_beta   90.00
_cell.angle_gamma   90.00
#
_symmetry.space_group_name_H-M   'P 1'
#
loop_
_entity.id
_entity.type
_entity.pdbx_description
1 polymer ?
#
loop_
_entity_poly.entity_id
_entity_poly.type
_entity_poly.pdbx_seq_one_letter_code
_entity_poly.pdbx_strand_id
1 'polypeptide(L)'
;MEFIRMIAFQLVKVKCFLEQMEQKLREIIGECESTIVYKKESLIEELMEKMRMSCKVTICQQYEAKWIAIGSSNQNPDTLIIEMIKRIRKEDHEWANSKAHELKALQQMQKQWLIEQFEGRLKCIKQPQNVADRILAELKRNPVDRIATSIVASESFDLEHLMRGKDRRTRRKLIKCYGQLRQLYSLHKIYIVFSHVSRVQPANVETFQDCLKRTVMTLGEMLKNTKSTPNMPNSRLKQAVGCMITRRFADIVISLRNSYARPFALSQLLIDANLERRVYSSLPQQTVFIRMVMNLLFVVVMSEVRRSFYGMLMRCGSLDALRSLLIYTSKQDVFFTPIQTVFGQVTHYFANVKGLLEELSKYPFGNTVEFTKIQEQFQIQCGIVEEVKAMIAADKELDYESLHKRCFLCNDLSTIRRLLHSKINAYRPNAVLESICNRWNGNGSSILRIPGMIVRLSAIETEPVCNELALIVDATREAKTSYEKHTRQLIEDLDISEEVDDVEGVEQLTELLAPYYENIFLLDKKWSVLKSFCKQRRLPWNETDAQKLRQRDEQQLQTMYDERHRKLQTILARPDFQQVDPVRRNIFVQEDMNATLEQLQLELCAILTAVGYFGDRFQRIKQGIPIIQGRNYRNLLAHDSLSYNMLSGSGDVKKTVNALVFNRLQIRLFESKQNESIELRLPSLENMYQWVEEQQQLLACVLADDLTQTHAMMRSGGEIKGYFCFTPDVAQYPAAYYSIGYKIKAYCALAPSLALLFDRYFPFSANTE
;
A
#
# COMPACT_ATOMS: atom_id res chain seq x y z
N MET A 1 -12.45 21.49 10.50
CA MET A 1 -12.07 22.91 10.34
C MET A 1 -10.59 23.20 10.63
N GLU A 2 -10.02 22.93 11.82
CA GLU A 2 -8.61 23.28 12.11
C GLU A 2 -7.58 22.61 11.16
N PHE A 3 -7.86 21.39 10.71
CA PHE A 3 -7.05 20.68 9.72
C PHE A 3 -7.07 21.36 8.34
N ILE A 4 -8.26 21.71 7.85
CA ILE A 4 -8.44 22.38 6.55
C ILE A 4 -7.73 23.75 6.58
N ARG A 5 -7.93 24.52 7.66
CA ARG A 5 -7.20 25.78 7.89
C ARG A 5 -5.68 25.56 7.85
N MET A 6 -5.18 24.54 8.55
CA MET A 6 -3.75 24.22 8.57
C MET A 6 -3.24 23.87 7.17
N ILE A 7 -3.93 22.99 6.44
CA ILE A 7 -3.52 22.59 5.08
C ILE A 7 -3.52 23.79 4.15
N ALA A 8 -4.62 24.55 4.08
CA ALA A 8 -4.73 25.69 3.17
C ALA A 8 -3.60 26.71 3.42
N PHE A 9 -3.38 27.06 4.69
CA PHE A 9 -2.31 27.98 5.08
C PHE A 9 -0.91 27.44 4.76
N GLN A 10 -0.66 26.15 5.01
CA GLN A 10 0.62 25.52 4.72
C GLN A 10 0.85 25.38 3.21
N LEU A 11 -0.19 25.10 2.41
CA LEU A 11 -0.09 25.04 0.94
C LEU A 11 0.28 26.40 0.35
N VAL A 12 -0.29 27.49 0.85
CA VAL A 12 0.09 28.86 0.44
C VAL A 12 1.56 29.11 0.74
N LYS A 13 2.01 28.77 1.96
CA LYS A 13 3.43 28.92 2.34
C LYS A 13 4.37 28.08 1.48
N VAL A 14 3.99 26.84 1.21
CA VAL A 14 4.75 25.93 0.35
C VAL A 14 4.81 26.48 -1.06
N LYS A 15 3.70 26.96 -1.64
CA LYS A 15 3.68 27.59 -2.96
C LYS A 15 4.66 28.76 -3.05
N CYS A 16 4.54 29.74 -2.15
CA CYS A 16 5.43 30.89 -2.14
C CYS A 16 6.90 30.49 -1.95
N PHE A 17 7.17 29.48 -1.13
CA PHE A 17 8.52 28.95 -0.94
C PHE A 17 9.06 28.30 -2.22
N LEU A 18 8.25 27.48 -2.91
CA LEU A 18 8.65 26.81 -4.15
C LEU A 18 8.87 27.82 -5.29
N GLU A 19 8.07 28.88 -5.37
CA GLU A 19 8.28 29.99 -6.32
C GLU A 19 9.62 30.71 -6.06
N GLN A 20 9.95 30.98 -4.79
CA GLN A 20 11.25 31.55 -4.41
C GLN A 20 12.41 30.59 -4.69
N MET A 21 12.20 29.29 -4.50
CA MET A 21 13.20 28.25 -4.81
C MET A 21 13.46 28.15 -6.31
N GLU A 22 12.41 28.23 -7.13
CA GLU A 22 12.53 28.25 -8.58
C GLU A 22 13.37 29.43 -9.04
N GLN A 23 13.11 30.63 -8.50
CA GLN A 23 13.89 31.83 -8.79
C GLN A 23 15.36 31.66 -8.39
N LYS A 24 15.64 31.16 -7.19
CA LYS A 24 17.02 30.90 -6.72
C LYS A 24 17.74 29.83 -7.55
N LEU A 25 17.03 28.80 -8.01
CA LEU A 25 17.61 27.80 -8.90
C LEU A 25 17.99 28.42 -10.24
N ARG A 26 17.15 29.30 -10.81
CA ARG A 26 17.49 30.04 -12.04
C ARG A 26 18.74 30.89 -11.86
N GLU A 27 18.84 31.61 -10.74
CA GLU A 27 20.03 32.40 -10.40
C GLU A 27 21.29 31.53 -10.33
N ILE A 28 21.26 30.43 -9.55
CA ILE A 28 22.42 29.54 -9.39
C ILE A 28 22.83 28.90 -10.72
N ILE A 29 21.86 28.47 -11.54
CA ILE A 29 22.16 27.89 -12.86
C ILE A 29 22.80 28.94 -13.77
N GLY A 30 22.26 30.17 -13.82
CA GLY A 30 22.84 31.26 -14.60
C GLY A 30 24.26 31.63 -14.15
N GLU A 31 24.49 31.74 -12.84
CA GLU A 31 25.82 31.96 -12.26
C GLU A 31 26.79 30.82 -12.63
N CYS A 32 26.33 29.57 -12.59
CA CYS A 32 27.11 28.40 -12.97
C CYS A 32 27.56 28.44 -14.43
N GLU A 33 26.66 28.77 -15.35
CA GLU A 33 26.99 28.92 -16.77
C GLU A 33 28.01 30.04 -16.96
N SER A 34 27.77 31.21 -16.37
CA SER A 34 28.68 32.37 -16.50
C SER A 34 30.10 32.10 -15.99
N THR A 35 30.26 31.28 -14.95
CA THR A 35 31.56 30.96 -14.35
C THR A 35 32.44 30.09 -15.26
N ILE A 36 31.83 29.38 -16.23
CA ILE A 36 32.49 28.35 -17.03
C ILE A 36 32.54 28.69 -18.51
N VAL A 37 31.66 29.56 -19.00
CA VAL A 37 31.65 30.04 -20.40
C VAL A 37 33.05 30.48 -20.84
N TYR A 38 33.71 31.37 -20.09
CA TYR A 38 35.06 31.85 -20.43
C TYR A 38 36.11 30.74 -20.52
N LYS A 39 36.07 29.75 -19.60
CA LYS A 39 37.02 28.63 -19.61
C LYS A 39 36.78 27.69 -20.80
N LYS A 40 35.52 27.51 -21.21
CA LYS A 40 35.17 26.71 -22.39
C LYS A 40 35.50 27.43 -23.69
N GLU A 41 35.29 28.75 -23.75
CA GLU A 41 35.70 29.59 -24.89
C GLU A 41 37.21 29.52 -25.10
N SER A 42 38.00 29.69 -24.03
CA SER A 42 39.46 29.55 -24.09
C SER A 42 39.90 28.15 -24.55
N LEU A 43 39.25 27.08 -24.07
CA LEU A 43 39.54 25.73 -24.52
C LEU A 43 39.20 25.52 -26.01
N ILE A 44 38.13 26.15 -26.51
CA ILE A 44 37.75 26.10 -27.92
C ILE A 44 38.77 26.85 -28.78
N GLU A 45 39.23 28.02 -28.37
CA GLU A 45 40.28 28.77 -29.06
C GLU A 45 41.57 27.95 -29.18
N GLU A 46 42.00 27.30 -28.10
CA GLU A 46 43.18 26.43 -28.12
C GLU A 46 43.00 25.22 -29.06
N LEU A 47 41.80 24.61 -29.07
CA LEU A 47 41.48 23.51 -29.98
C LEU A 47 41.44 23.98 -31.44
N MET A 48 40.89 25.17 -31.70
CA MET A 48 40.85 25.77 -33.04
C MET A 48 42.26 26.04 -33.56
N GLU A 49 43.14 26.59 -32.72
CA GLU A 49 44.52 26.88 -33.09
C GLU A 49 45.30 25.59 -33.39
N LYS A 50 45.15 24.56 -32.56
CA LYS A 50 45.74 23.24 -32.84
C LYS A 50 45.19 22.64 -34.14
N MET A 51 43.89 22.81 -34.43
CA MET A 51 43.31 22.34 -35.70
C MET A 51 43.85 23.09 -36.91
N ARG A 52 44.07 24.40 -36.84
CA ARG A 52 44.69 25.18 -37.94
C ARG A 52 46.09 24.69 -38.28
N MET A 53 46.84 24.22 -37.29
CA MET A 53 48.19 23.68 -37.48
C MET A 53 48.23 22.26 -38.05
N SER A 54 47.14 21.48 -37.88
CA SER A 54 47.17 20.02 -38.06
C SER A 54 46.21 19.53 -39.17
N CYS A 55 45.13 20.27 -39.44
CA CYS A 55 44.06 19.90 -40.35
C CYS A 55 44.04 20.76 -41.63
N LYS A 56 43.35 20.27 -42.67
CA LYS A 56 43.11 21.03 -43.91
C LYS A 56 42.25 22.27 -43.64
N VAL A 57 42.50 23.35 -44.37
CA VAL A 57 41.78 24.64 -44.27
C VAL A 57 40.25 24.48 -44.34
N THR A 58 39.76 23.61 -45.21
CA THR A 58 38.31 23.33 -45.36
C THR A 58 37.69 22.71 -44.12
N ILE A 59 38.45 21.96 -43.32
CA ILE A 59 37.98 21.37 -42.06
C ILE A 59 37.95 22.45 -40.97
N CYS A 60 38.96 23.31 -40.91
CA CYS A 60 39.00 24.42 -39.95
C CYS A 60 37.81 25.36 -40.15
N GLN A 61 37.51 25.73 -41.41
CA GLN A 61 36.35 26.56 -41.77
C GLN A 61 35.00 25.92 -41.36
N GLN A 62 34.87 24.59 -41.40
CA GLN A 62 33.67 23.89 -40.93
C GLN A 62 33.46 24.00 -39.42
N TYR A 63 34.52 23.88 -38.62
CA TYR A 63 34.42 24.00 -37.16
C TYR A 63 34.27 25.48 -36.73
N GLU A 64 34.86 26.42 -37.45
CA GLU A 64 34.64 27.86 -37.30
C GLU A 64 33.17 28.24 -37.54
N ALA A 65 32.57 27.73 -38.62
CA ALA A 65 31.15 27.95 -38.92
C ALA A 65 30.24 27.35 -37.84
N LYS A 66 30.57 26.16 -37.32
CA LYS A 66 29.86 25.55 -36.18
C LYS A 66 29.99 26.37 -34.90
N TRP A 67 31.17 26.93 -34.63
CA TRP A 67 31.38 27.79 -33.46
C TRP A 67 30.55 29.08 -33.53
N ILE A 68 30.54 29.74 -34.69
CA ILE A 68 29.72 30.94 -34.93
C ILE A 68 28.21 30.62 -34.81
N ALA A 69 27.77 29.45 -35.27
CA ALA A 69 26.40 28.98 -35.14
C ALA A 69 26.00 28.67 -33.68
N ILE A 70 26.93 28.24 -32.84
CA ILE A 70 26.72 28.05 -31.40
C ILE A 70 26.65 29.40 -30.66
N GLY A 71 27.40 30.41 -31.10
CA GLY A 71 27.28 31.77 -30.56
C GLY A 71 25.92 32.44 -30.85
N SER A 72 25.19 31.97 -31.87
CA SER A 72 23.91 32.53 -32.32
C SER A 72 22.69 31.66 -31.97
N SER A 73 22.89 30.40 -31.59
CA SER A 73 21.86 29.52 -31.05
C SER A 73 22.38 28.99 -29.71
N ASN A 74 21.68 29.23 -28.59
CA ASN A 74 22.05 28.81 -27.21
C ASN A 74 22.30 27.28 -27.07
N GLN A 75 23.32 26.75 -27.74
CA GLN A 75 23.68 25.34 -27.82
C GLN A 75 24.92 25.10 -26.96
N ASN A 76 24.99 23.93 -26.34
CA ASN A 76 26.06 23.64 -25.40
C ASN A 76 27.42 23.42 -26.13
N PRO A 77 28.47 24.19 -25.81
CA PRO A 77 29.80 24.08 -26.43
C PRO A 77 30.49 22.72 -26.20
N ASP A 78 30.09 21.93 -25.20
CA ASP A 78 30.69 20.63 -24.89
C ASP A 78 30.68 19.66 -26.08
N THR A 79 29.63 19.70 -26.90
CA THR A 79 29.49 18.79 -28.04
C THR A 79 30.54 19.10 -29.10
N LEU A 80 30.78 20.39 -29.37
CA LEU A 80 31.80 20.86 -30.30
C LEU A 80 33.20 20.51 -29.79
N ILE A 81 33.48 20.76 -28.51
CA ILE A 81 34.77 20.43 -27.87
C ILE A 81 35.07 18.92 -28.01
N ILE A 82 34.08 18.05 -27.76
CA ILE A 82 34.25 16.60 -27.90
C ILE A 82 34.53 16.19 -29.36
N GLU A 83 33.86 16.80 -30.34
CA GLU A 83 34.12 16.55 -31.77
C GLU A 83 35.54 16.97 -32.16
N MET A 84 35.98 18.16 -31.72
CA MET A 84 37.32 18.68 -31.98
C MET A 84 38.40 17.80 -31.34
N ILE A 85 38.24 17.40 -30.08
CA ILE A 85 39.17 16.49 -29.39
C ILE A 85 39.25 15.14 -30.12
N LYS A 86 38.12 14.54 -30.53
CA LYS A 86 38.12 13.29 -31.30
C LYS A 86 38.84 13.42 -32.63
N ARG A 87 38.75 14.58 -33.28
CA ARG A 87 39.45 14.85 -34.54
C ARG A 87 40.95 14.97 -34.32
N ILE A 88 41.38 15.80 -33.37
CA ILE A 88 42.79 16.01 -33.03
C ILE A 88 43.44 14.71 -32.53
N ARG A 89 42.69 13.84 -31.82
CA ARG A 89 43.18 12.54 -31.36
C ARG A 89 43.71 11.64 -32.50
N LYS A 90 43.28 11.85 -33.74
CA LYS A 90 43.79 11.12 -34.92
C LYS A 90 45.19 11.57 -35.35
N GLU A 91 45.60 12.76 -34.93
CA GLU A 91 46.85 13.42 -35.33
C GLU A 91 47.82 13.52 -34.15
N ASP A 92 47.32 13.82 -32.94
CA ASP A 92 48.10 13.96 -31.70
C ASP A 92 47.33 13.35 -30.52
N HIS A 93 47.62 12.07 -30.24
CA HIS A 93 46.87 11.28 -29.27
C HIS A 93 47.10 11.73 -27.81
N GLU A 94 48.35 12.04 -27.44
CA GLU A 94 48.68 12.47 -26.08
C GLU A 94 48.09 13.84 -25.76
N TRP A 95 48.23 14.81 -26.68
CA TRP A 95 47.68 16.15 -26.47
C TRP A 95 46.15 16.13 -26.39
N ALA A 96 45.48 15.37 -27.27
CA ALA A 96 44.02 15.23 -27.23
C ALA A 96 43.53 14.56 -25.94
N ASN A 97 44.29 13.63 -25.37
CA ASN A 97 43.95 13.03 -24.07
C ASN A 97 44.12 14.02 -22.92
N SER A 98 45.17 14.84 -22.93
CA SER A 98 45.36 15.93 -21.97
C SER A 98 44.16 16.89 -21.96
N LYS A 99 43.71 17.33 -23.15
CA LYS A 99 42.53 18.22 -23.27
C LYS A 99 41.21 17.53 -22.93
N ALA A 100 41.08 16.23 -23.17
CA ALA A 100 39.95 15.45 -22.69
C ALA A 100 39.89 15.37 -21.15
N HIS A 101 41.05 15.29 -20.49
CA HIS A 101 41.15 15.35 -19.03
C HIS A 101 40.81 16.75 -18.50
N GLU A 102 41.25 17.80 -19.18
CA GLU A 102 40.90 19.19 -18.84
C GLU A 102 39.39 19.44 -18.95
N LEU A 103 38.74 18.99 -20.03
CA LEU A 103 37.28 19.07 -20.16
C LEU A 103 36.54 18.33 -19.04
N LYS A 104 37.00 17.12 -18.68
CA LYS A 104 36.44 16.37 -17.55
C LYS A 104 36.63 17.11 -16.22
N ALA A 105 37.78 17.74 -16.01
CA ALA A 105 38.05 18.53 -14.82
C ALA A 105 37.12 19.77 -14.74
N LEU A 106 36.85 20.44 -15.86
CA LEU A 106 35.89 21.54 -15.95
C LEU A 106 34.47 21.08 -15.63
N GLN A 107 34.03 19.94 -16.16
CA GLN A 107 32.72 19.36 -15.84
C GLN A 107 32.59 18.96 -14.37
N GLN A 108 33.65 18.41 -13.79
CA GLN A 108 33.69 18.07 -12.37
C GLN A 108 33.67 19.32 -11.48
N MET A 109 34.40 20.37 -11.86
CA MET A 109 34.38 21.67 -11.19
C MET A 109 32.99 22.30 -11.24
N GLN A 110 32.31 22.23 -12.39
CA GLN A 110 30.93 22.68 -12.55
C GLN A 110 29.97 21.98 -11.59
N LYS A 111 30.07 20.65 -11.55
CA LYS A 111 29.25 19.81 -10.67
C LYS A 111 29.50 20.14 -9.20
N GLN A 112 30.76 20.27 -8.79
CA GLN A 112 31.14 20.55 -7.42
C GLN A 112 30.65 21.94 -6.98
N TRP A 113 30.79 22.95 -7.84
CA TRP A 113 30.29 24.29 -7.57
C TRP A 113 28.77 24.31 -7.38
N LEU A 114 28.01 23.61 -8.22
CA LEU A 114 26.55 23.48 -8.06
C LEU A 114 26.18 22.83 -6.73
N ILE A 115 26.87 21.75 -6.34
CA ILE A 115 26.63 21.05 -5.07
C ILE A 115 26.87 22.03 -3.89
N GLU A 116 27.98 22.76 -3.91
CA GLU A 116 28.30 23.76 -2.86
C GLU A 116 27.25 24.87 -2.77
N GLN A 117 26.77 25.37 -3.92
CA GLN A 117 25.70 26.36 -3.93
C GLN A 117 24.38 25.80 -3.40
N PHE A 118 24.05 24.54 -3.70
CA PHE A 118 22.84 23.90 -3.18
C PHE A 118 22.93 23.65 -1.68
N GLU A 119 24.07 23.20 -1.18
CA GLU A 119 24.30 23.00 0.26
C GLU A 119 24.33 24.32 1.04
N GLY A 120 24.85 25.39 0.43
CA GLY A 120 24.92 26.73 1.03
C GLY A 120 23.59 27.48 0.99
N ARG A 121 23.02 27.68 -0.21
CA ARG A 121 21.86 28.56 -0.48
C ARG A 121 20.52 27.81 -0.42
N LEU A 122 20.50 26.49 -0.67
CA LEU A 122 19.29 25.68 -0.86
C LEU A 122 19.24 24.42 0.04
N LYS A 123 19.46 24.59 1.35
CA LYS A 123 19.53 23.51 2.38
C LYS A 123 18.33 22.55 2.46
N CYS A 124 17.22 22.84 1.79
CA CYS A 124 16.02 22.00 1.78
C CYS A 124 16.05 20.89 0.70
N ILE A 125 17.02 20.92 -0.21
CA ILE A 125 17.23 19.87 -1.22
C ILE A 125 17.83 18.65 -0.52
N LYS A 126 17.15 17.50 -0.60
CA LYS A 126 17.61 16.26 0.06
C LYS A 126 18.82 15.60 -0.58
N GLN A 127 18.96 15.73 -1.90
CA GLN A 127 20.04 15.09 -2.67
C GLN A 127 20.67 16.09 -3.65
N PRO A 128 21.51 17.02 -3.17
CA PRO A 128 22.13 18.06 -4.00
C PRO A 128 22.87 17.52 -5.23
N GLN A 129 23.52 16.37 -5.08
CA GLN A 129 24.28 15.72 -6.15
C GLN A 129 23.40 15.23 -7.31
N ASN A 130 22.24 14.62 -7.00
CA ASN A 130 21.29 14.17 -8.02
C ASN A 130 20.68 15.35 -8.78
N VAL A 131 20.40 16.44 -8.06
CA VAL A 131 19.91 17.70 -8.66
C VAL A 131 20.97 18.29 -9.59
N ALA A 132 22.24 18.35 -9.17
CA ALA A 132 23.34 18.81 -10.00
C ALA A 132 23.52 17.95 -11.26
N ASP A 133 23.48 16.62 -11.13
CA ASP A 133 23.58 15.70 -12.26
C ASP A 133 22.45 15.88 -13.28
N ARG A 134 21.21 16.08 -12.79
CA ARG A 134 20.05 16.35 -13.65
C ARG A 134 20.18 17.70 -14.36
N ILE A 135 20.61 18.76 -13.67
CA ILE A 135 20.83 20.08 -14.27
C ILE A 135 21.86 19.96 -15.40
N LEU A 136 23.00 19.33 -15.16
CA LEU A 136 24.05 19.18 -16.16
C LEU A 136 23.62 18.34 -17.37
N ALA A 137 22.76 17.34 -17.17
CA ALA A 137 22.19 16.56 -18.25
C ALA A 137 21.18 17.37 -19.10
N GLU A 138 20.34 18.18 -18.44
CA GLU A 138 19.27 18.97 -19.05
C GLU A 138 19.76 20.26 -19.72
N LEU A 139 20.82 20.88 -19.19
CA LEU A 139 21.48 22.06 -19.77
C LEU A 139 21.96 21.84 -21.22
N LYS A 140 22.11 20.58 -21.63
CA LYS A 140 22.45 20.24 -23.02
C LYS A 140 21.30 20.47 -24.01
N ARG A 141 20.05 20.58 -23.53
CA ARG A 141 18.84 20.45 -24.36
C ARG A 141 17.74 21.45 -24.05
N ASN A 142 17.72 22.04 -22.86
CA ASN A 142 16.61 22.86 -22.37
C ASN A 142 17.08 24.21 -21.81
N PRO A 143 16.26 25.27 -21.93
CA PRO A 143 16.56 26.56 -21.32
C PRO A 143 16.45 26.51 -19.80
N VAL A 144 17.23 27.34 -19.12
CA VAL A 144 17.34 27.42 -17.64
C VAL A 144 15.98 27.49 -16.94
N ASP A 145 15.05 28.29 -17.46
CA ASP A 145 13.70 28.41 -16.89
C ASP A 145 12.96 27.07 -16.83
N ARG A 146 13.00 26.29 -17.93
CA ARG A 146 12.35 24.97 -17.98
C ARG A 146 13.02 23.97 -17.05
N ILE A 147 14.35 24.06 -16.90
CA ILE A 147 15.11 23.19 -16.00
C ILE A 147 14.72 23.47 -14.54
N ALA A 148 14.68 24.75 -14.14
CA ALA A 148 14.31 25.15 -12.79
C ALA A 148 12.88 24.71 -12.44
N THR A 149 11.89 24.98 -13.32
CA THR A 149 10.52 24.53 -13.12
C THR A 149 10.42 23.00 -13.05
N SER A 150 11.12 22.28 -13.95
CA SER A 150 11.14 20.81 -13.98
C SER A 150 11.69 20.22 -12.69
N ILE A 151 12.75 20.81 -12.14
CA ILE A 151 13.36 20.36 -10.88
C ILE A 151 12.44 20.63 -9.70
N VAL A 152 11.89 21.82 -9.58
CA VAL A 152 10.92 22.15 -8.51
C VAL A 152 9.69 21.24 -8.56
N ALA A 153 9.23 20.88 -9.76
CA ALA A 153 8.08 20.00 -9.93
C ALA A 153 8.35 18.51 -9.62
N SER A 154 9.61 18.06 -9.72
CA SER A 154 9.95 16.63 -9.64
C SER A 154 10.78 16.24 -8.41
N GLU A 155 11.47 17.18 -7.77
CA GLU A 155 12.31 16.91 -6.61
C GLU A 155 11.56 16.92 -5.28
N SER A 156 12.16 16.24 -4.30
CA SER A 156 11.61 16.21 -2.94
C SER A 156 12.31 17.23 -2.02
N PHE A 157 11.53 18.19 -1.52
CA PHE A 157 12.01 19.22 -0.60
C PHE A 157 11.57 18.92 0.84
N ASP A 158 12.48 19.08 1.81
CA ASP A 158 12.11 19.07 3.22
C ASP A 158 11.63 20.46 3.68
N LEU A 159 10.32 20.58 3.83
CA LEU A 159 9.64 21.81 4.23
C LEU A 159 9.13 21.78 5.68
N GLU A 160 9.62 20.87 6.53
CA GLU A 160 9.16 20.76 7.92
C GLU A 160 9.39 22.04 8.75
N HIS A 161 10.38 22.84 8.37
CA HIS A 161 10.68 24.14 9.00
C HIS A 161 9.56 25.19 8.83
N LEU A 162 8.69 25.03 7.82
CA LEU A 162 7.53 25.91 7.57
C LEU A 162 6.38 25.65 8.56
N MET A 163 6.30 24.43 9.12
CA MET A 163 5.31 24.11 10.15
C MET A 163 5.76 24.65 11.51
N ARG A 164 4.95 25.52 12.15
CA ARG A 164 5.27 26.11 13.46
C ARG A 164 4.07 26.08 14.42
N GLY A 165 4.36 26.10 15.72
CA GLY A 165 3.38 26.27 16.80
C GLY A 165 2.16 25.34 16.73
N LYS A 166 0.98 25.92 16.52
CA LYS A 166 -0.32 25.23 16.46
C LYS A 166 -0.36 24.15 15.37
N ASP A 167 0.25 24.39 14.22
CA ASP A 167 0.22 23.48 13.07
C ASP A 167 1.00 22.19 13.35
N ARG A 168 2.17 22.28 14.01
CA ARG A 168 2.91 21.10 14.50
C ARG A 168 2.09 20.27 15.50
N ARG A 169 1.29 20.94 16.33
CA ARG A 169 0.41 20.28 17.31
C ARG A 169 -0.73 19.54 16.59
N THR A 170 -1.33 20.16 15.58
CA THR A 170 -2.36 19.56 14.73
C THR A 170 -1.82 18.37 13.93
N ARG A 171 -0.63 18.48 13.30
CA ARG A 171 0.07 17.36 12.64
C ARG A 171 0.27 16.18 13.59
N ARG A 172 0.80 16.41 14.80
CA ARG A 172 0.99 15.35 15.80
C ARG A 172 -0.32 14.66 16.20
N LYS A 173 -1.41 15.43 16.36
CA LYS A 173 -2.74 14.85 16.63
C LYS A 173 -3.22 13.98 15.47
N LEU A 174 -3.04 14.42 14.23
CA LEU A 174 -3.40 13.65 13.03
C LEU A 174 -2.60 12.37 12.89
N ILE A 175 -1.28 12.43 13.11
CA ILE A 175 -0.41 11.24 13.11
C ILE A 175 -0.88 10.24 14.18
N LYS A 176 -1.20 10.72 15.38
CA LYS A 176 -1.72 9.86 16.45
C LYS A 176 -3.06 9.23 16.08
N CYS A 177 -4.00 10.02 15.55
CA CYS A 177 -5.31 9.54 15.10
C CYS A 177 -5.18 8.50 13.99
N TYR A 178 -4.36 8.79 12.97
CA TYR A 178 -4.05 7.85 11.90
C TYR A 178 -3.43 6.56 12.44
N GLY A 179 -2.50 6.65 13.40
CA GLY A 179 -1.91 5.48 14.04
C GLY A 179 -2.92 4.61 14.78
N GLN A 180 -3.84 5.24 15.53
CA GLN A 180 -4.93 4.53 16.23
C GLN A 180 -5.93 3.89 15.27
N LEU A 181 -6.29 4.60 14.19
CA LEU A 181 -7.15 4.05 13.14
C LEU A 181 -6.48 2.87 12.44
N ARG A 182 -5.17 2.95 12.21
CA ARG A 182 -4.40 1.93 11.51
C ARG A 182 -4.28 0.61 12.28
N GLN A 183 -3.99 0.67 13.58
CA GLN A 183 -3.99 -0.53 14.43
C GLN A 183 -5.39 -1.15 14.51
N LEU A 184 -6.43 -0.32 14.65
CA LEU A 184 -7.81 -0.78 14.69
C LEU A 184 -8.19 -1.47 13.37
N TYR A 185 -7.87 -0.85 12.24
CA TYR A 185 -8.12 -1.39 10.91
C TYR A 185 -7.38 -2.71 10.67
N SER A 186 -6.11 -2.80 11.09
CA SER A 186 -5.30 -4.01 10.94
C SER A 186 -5.89 -5.19 11.73
N LEU A 187 -6.30 -4.97 12.98
CA LEU A 187 -6.93 -6.00 13.81
C LEU A 187 -8.34 -6.36 13.32
N HIS A 188 -9.12 -5.38 12.88
CA HIS A 188 -10.44 -5.62 12.30
C HIS A 188 -10.36 -6.50 11.04
N LYS A 189 -9.37 -6.24 10.16
CA LYS A 189 -9.15 -7.06 8.96
C LYS A 189 -8.82 -8.51 9.31
N ILE A 190 -8.03 -8.74 10.37
CA ILE A 190 -7.70 -10.08 10.85
C ILE A 190 -8.93 -10.77 11.45
N TYR A 191 -9.72 -10.05 12.25
CA TYR A 191 -10.97 -10.58 12.80
C TYR A 191 -11.91 -11.07 11.69
N ILE A 192 -12.12 -10.23 10.67
CA ILE A 192 -12.89 -10.55 9.47
C ILE A 192 -12.35 -11.82 8.82
N VAL A 193 -11.07 -11.85 8.48
CA VAL A 193 -10.43 -12.98 7.79
C VAL A 193 -10.54 -14.29 8.60
N PHE A 194 -10.28 -14.28 9.91
CA PHE A 194 -10.44 -15.49 10.73
C PHE A 194 -11.89 -15.94 10.90
N SER A 195 -12.84 -14.99 10.90
CA SER A 195 -14.26 -15.34 10.90
C SER A 195 -14.62 -16.09 9.61
N HIS A 196 -14.00 -15.74 8.48
CA HIS A 196 -14.19 -16.43 7.20
C HIS A 196 -13.59 -17.82 7.23
N VAL A 197 -12.33 -17.97 7.67
CA VAL A 197 -11.65 -19.26 7.80
C VAL A 197 -12.49 -20.28 8.59
N SER A 198 -13.20 -19.82 9.62
CA SER A 198 -14.08 -20.70 10.41
C SER A 198 -15.40 -21.09 9.73
N ARG A 199 -15.76 -20.47 8.61
CA ARG A 199 -17.04 -20.62 7.89
C ARG A 199 -16.90 -21.21 6.48
N VAL A 200 -15.71 -21.20 5.87
CA VAL A 200 -15.54 -21.68 4.49
C VAL A 200 -15.79 -23.19 4.41
N GLN A 201 -16.71 -23.59 3.53
CA GLN A 201 -16.98 -25.00 3.28
C GLN A 201 -15.88 -25.61 2.39
N PRO A 202 -15.35 -26.80 2.71
CA PRO A 202 -14.30 -27.46 1.90
C PRO A 202 -14.72 -27.87 0.47
N ALA A 203 -15.99 -27.68 0.09
CA ALA A 203 -16.56 -28.22 -1.14
C ALA A 203 -15.93 -27.67 -2.43
N ASN A 204 -15.40 -26.44 -2.42
CA ASN A 204 -14.57 -25.91 -3.52
C ASN A 204 -13.13 -25.72 -3.05
N VAL A 205 -12.31 -26.75 -3.30
CA VAL A 205 -10.94 -26.86 -2.80
C VAL A 205 -10.06 -25.67 -3.23
N GLU A 206 -10.22 -25.17 -4.45
CA GLU A 206 -9.41 -24.05 -4.93
C GLU A 206 -9.78 -22.71 -4.29
N THR A 207 -11.07 -22.38 -4.21
CA THR A 207 -11.55 -21.17 -3.53
C THR A 207 -11.16 -21.20 -2.04
N PHE A 208 -11.23 -22.38 -1.43
CA PHE A 208 -10.81 -22.61 -0.05
C PHE A 208 -9.31 -22.34 0.14
N GLN A 209 -8.45 -22.87 -0.74
CA GLN A 209 -7.01 -22.62 -0.69
C GLN A 209 -6.66 -21.14 -0.89
N ASP A 210 -7.24 -20.46 -1.87
CA ASP A 210 -6.97 -19.04 -2.14
C ASP A 210 -7.36 -18.15 -0.95
N CYS A 211 -8.50 -18.45 -0.31
CA CYS A 211 -8.96 -17.75 0.90
C CYS A 211 -7.97 -17.93 2.07
N LEU A 212 -7.45 -19.14 2.27
CA LEU A 212 -6.50 -19.44 3.34
C LEU A 212 -5.11 -18.84 3.08
N LYS A 213 -4.65 -18.87 1.82
CA LYS A 213 -3.45 -18.18 1.37
C LYS A 213 -3.56 -16.69 1.65
N ARG A 214 -4.70 -16.07 1.31
CA ARG A 214 -4.98 -14.66 1.59
C ARG A 214 -4.99 -14.35 3.09
N THR A 215 -5.45 -15.30 3.91
CA THR A 215 -5.41 -15.20 5.37
C THR A 215 -3.99 -15.08 5.90
N VAL A 216 -3.11 -16.01 5.50
CA VAL A 216 -1.69 -16.00 5.85
C VAL A 216 -1.02 -14.70 5.39
N MET A 217 -1.33 -14.22 4.19
CA MET A 217 -0.80 -12.95 3.70
C MET A 217 -1.24 -11.75 4.54
N THR A 218 -2.51 -11.71 4.96
CA THR A 218 -3.04 -10.62 5.79
C THR A 218 -2.40 -10.63 7.18
N LEU A 219 -2.21 -11.81 7.78
CA LEU A 219 -1.49 -11.97 9.04
C LEU A 219 -0.04 -11.52 8.94
N GLY A 220 0.66 -11.95 7.87
CA GLY A 220 2.05 -11.58 7.64
C GLY A 220 2.25 -10.10 7.41
N GLU A 221 1.31 -9.44 6.71
CA GLU A 221 1.34 -7.99 6.53
C GLU A 221 1.22 -7.26 7.87
N MET A 222 0.28 -7.66 8.72
CA MET A 222 0.10 -7.07 10.05
C MET A 222 1.37 -7.21 10.91
N LEU A 223 1.99 -8.40 10.92
CA LEU A 223 3.18 -8.70 11.73
C LEU A 223 4.47 -8.05 11.19
N LYS A 224 4.60 -7.85 9.88
CA LYS A 224 5.80 -7.27 9.23
C LYS A 224 6.16 -5.85 9.69
N ASN A 225 5.22 -5.13 10.33
CA ASN A 225 5.35 -3.83 11.00
C ASN A 225 6.59 -2.99 10.59
N THR A 226 6.53 -2.36 9.41
CA THR A 226 7.66 -1.65 8.81
C THR A 226 7.93 -0.28 9.44
N LYS A 227 9.18 0.23 9.38
CA LYS A 227 9.55 1.56 9.91
C LYS A 227 8.83 2.72 9.21
N SER A 228 8.61 2.62 7.90
CA SER A 228 7.99 3.67 7.10
C SER A 228 6.47 3.69 7.25
N THR A 229 5.85 2.53 7.43
CA THR A 229 4.40 2.38 7.57
C THR A 229 4.08 1.27 8.58
N PRO A 230 4.10 1.56 9.89
CA PRO A 230 3.80 0.56 10.92
C PRO A 230 2.31 0.24 10.99
N ASN A 231 1.94 -1.05 10.86
CA ASN A 231 0.57 -1.55 11.04
C ASN A 231 0.14 -1.56 12.51
N MET A 232 1.13 -1.68 13.41
CA MET A 232 0.95 -1.54 14.87
C MET A 232 1.91 -0.47 15.39
N PRO A 233 1.55 0.83 15.26
CA PRO A 233 2.38 1.94 15.71
C PRO A 233 2.46 2.07 17.24
N ASN A 234 1.49 1.55 17.99
CA ASN A 234 1.56 1.51 19.45
C ASN A 234 2.59 0.46 19.90
N SER A 235 3.67 0.91 20.54
CA SER A 235 4.77 0.06 20.99
C SER A 235 4.33 -0.99 22.01
N ARG A 236 3.37 -0.67 22.89
CA ARG A 236 2.83 -1.63 23.87
C ARG A 236 2.01 -2.71 23.19
N LEU A 237 1.18 -2.34 22.21
CA LEU A 237 0.44 -3.33 21.42
C LEU A 237 1.40 -4.25 20.65
N LYS A 238 2.45 -3.68 20.04
CA LYS A 238 3.50 -4.45 19.36
C LYS A 238 4.19 -5.43 20.32
N GLN A 239 4.52 -4.96 21.53
CA GLN A 239 5.12 -5.81 22.56
C GLN A 239 4.16 -6.91 23.01
N ALA A 240 2.89 -6.59 23.26
CA ALA A 240 1.86 -7.56 23.62
C ALA A 240 1.74 -8.68 22.57
N VAL A 241 1.70 -8.33 21.27
CA VAL A 241 1.74 -9.33 20.19
C VAL A 241 2.99 -10.21 20.26
N GLY A 242 4.17 -9.61 20.48
CA GLY A 242 5.43 -10.35 20.62
C GLY A 242 5.52 -11.24 21.87
N CYS A 243 4.76 -10.91 22.92
CA CYS A 243 4.62 -11.75 24.12
C CYS A 243 3.62 -12.89 23.93
N MET A 244 2.57 -12.68 23.12
CA MET A 244 1.48 -13.64 22.93
C MET A 244 1.71 -14.61 21.77
N ILE A 245 2.54 -14.24 20.79
CA ILE A 245 2.82 -15.01 19.58
C ILE A 245 4.33 -15.27 19.49
N THR A 246 4.71 -16.49 19.12
CA THR A 246 6.12 -16.84 19.00
C THR A 246 6.81 -16.09 17.87
N ARG A 247 8.10 -15.77 18.06
CA ARG A 247 8.94 -15.16 17.01
C ARG A 247 8.99 -16.03 15.76
N ARG A 248 9.09 -17.36 15.93
CA ARG A 248 9.09 -18.34 14.83
C ARG A 248 7.83 -18.21 13.97
N PHE A 249 6.65 -18.13 14.58
CA PHE A 249 5.40 -17.94 13.85
C PHE A 249 5.43 -16.64 13.03
N ALA A 250 5.85 -15.53 13.64
CA ALA A 250 5.93 -14.24 12.96
C ALA A 250 6.86 -14.30 11.74
N ASP A 251 8.05 -14.89 11.89
CA ASP A 251 9.04 -15.00 10.82
C ASP A 251 8.52 -15.87 9.64
N ILE A 252 7.85 -17.00 9.94
CA ILE A 252 7.25 -17.89 8.92
C ILE A 252 6.17 -17.16 8.13
N VAL A 253 5.20 -16.53 8.80
CA VAL A 253 4.07 -15.87 8.13
C VAL A 253 4.55 -14.65 7.35
N ILE A 254 5.55 -13.91 7.85
CA ILE A 254 6.20 -12.81 7.09
C ILE A 254 6.90 -13.35 5.84
N SER A 255 7.58 -14.50 5.93
CA SER A 255 8.22 -15.16 4.79
C SER A 255 7.19 -15.55 3.72
N LEU A 256 6.14 -16.26 4.11
CA LEU A 256 5.05 -16.66 3.21
C LEU A 256 4.36 -15.45 2.56
N ARG A 257 4.06 -14.41 3.34
CA ARG A 257 3.54 -13.14 2.80
C ARG A 257 4.50 -12.53 1.79
N ASN A 258 5.81 -12.58 2.02
CA ASN A 258 6.78 -12.04 1.08
C ASN A 258 6.84 -12.87 -0.19
N SER A 259 6.73 -14.19 -0.12
CA SER A 259 6.64 -15.07 -1.29
C SER A 259 5.41 -14.72 -2.12
N TYR A 260 4.21 -14.75 -1.54
CA TYR A 260 2.96 -14.59 -2.29
C TYR A 260 2.63 -13.16 -2.70
N ALA A 261 3.11 -12.15 -1.98
CA ALA A 261 2.87 -10.76 -2.35
C ALA A 261 3.84 -10.25 -3.43
N ARG A 262 4.97 -10.93 -3.67
CA ARG A 262 6.00 -10.54 -4.66
C ARG A 262 5.61 -10.98 -6.09
N PRO A 263 6.37 -10.56 -7.12
CA PRO A 263 6.15 -11.06 -8.49
C PRO A 263 6.19 -12.60 -8.55
N PHE A 264 5.60 -13.17 -9.60
CA PHE A 264 5.48 -14.61 -9.80
C PHE A 264 6.85 -15.27 -9.99
N ALA A 265 7.40 -15.81 -8.91
CA ALA A 265 8.68 -16.52 -8.93
C ALA A 265 8.50 -17.96 -9.41
N LEU A 266 9.52 -18.50 -10.10
CA LEU A 266 9.59 -19.90 -10.51
C LEU A 266 9.43 -20.84 -9.32
N SER A 267 10.02 -20.49 -8.17
CA SER A 267 9.90 -21.29 -6.96
C SER A 267 8.46 -21.56 -6.52
N GLN A 268 7.50 -20.70 -6.88
CA GLN A 268 6.08 -20.90 -6.54
C GLN A 268 5.42 -21.98 -7.41
N LEU A 269 5.92 -22.20 -8.63
CA LEU A 269 5.41 -23.23 -9.54
C LEU A 269 5.95 -24.62 -9.20
N LEU A 270 7.09 -24.67 -8.52
CA LEU A 270 7.77 -25.91 -8.13
C LEU A 270 7.26 -26.48 -6.81
N ILE A 271 6.41 -25.75 -6.07
CA ILE A 271 5.78 -26.25 -4.86
C ILE A 271 4.69 -27.25 -5.27
N ASP A 272 4.70 -28.44 -4.66
CA ASP A 272 3.64 -29.43 -4.86
C ASP A 272 2.28 -28.87 -4.44
N ALA A 273 1.33 -28.82 -5.37
CA ALA A 273 -0.04 -28.37 -5.11
C ALA A 273 -0.74 -29.19 -4.02
N ASN A 274 -0.39 -30.48 -3.88
CA ASN A 274 -0.93 -31.34 -2.81
C ASN A 274 -0.36 -30.96 -1.44
N LEU A 275 0.90 -30.53 -1.38
CA LEU A 275 1.52 -30.03 -0.15
C LEU A 275 0.79 -28.78 0.35
N GLU A 276 0.60 -27.78 -0.52
CA GLU A 276 -0.15 -26.57 -0.16
C GLU A 276 -1.58 -26.90 0.28
N ARG A 277 -2.26 -27.83 -0.43
CA ARG A 277 -3.62 -28.28 -0.08
C ARG A 277 -3.68 -28.87 1.32
N ARG A 278 -2.76 -29.78 1.64
CA ARG A 278 -2.70 -30.44 2.95
C ARG A 278 -2.45 -29.41 4.06
N VAL A 279 -1.44 -28.56 3.91
CA VAL A 279 -1.09 -27.54 4.91
C VAL A 279 -2.22 -26.55 5.14
N TYR A 280 -2.89 -26.10 4.07
CA TYR A 280 -4.01 -25.17 4.22
C TYR A 280 -5.25 -25.85 4.82
N SER A 281 -5.51 -27.12 4.54
CA SER A 281 -6.64 -27.84 5.12
C SER A 281 -6.62 -27.95 6.66
N SER A 282 -5.44 -27.89 7.28
CA SER A 282 -5.29 -27.95 8.74
C SER A 282 -5.41 -26.59 9.44
N LEU A 283 -5.26 -25.47 8.70
CA LEU A 283 -5.25 -24.12 9.27
C LEU A 283 -6.49 -23.75 10.09
N PRO A 284 -7.74 -24.04 9.68
CA PRO A 284 -8.92 -23.63 10.45
C PRO A 284 -8.92 -24.17 11.88
N GLN A 285 -8.40 -25.39 12.08
CA GLN A 285 -8.35 -26.04 13.39
C GLN A 285 -7.14 -25.58 14.22
N GLN A 286 -6.00 -25.32 13.57
CA GLN A 286 -4.74 -24.99 14.27
C GLN A 286 -4.55 -23.49 14.54
N THR A 287 -5.40 -22.61 13.99
CA THR A 287 -5.30 -21.14 14.19
C THR A 287 -6.19 -20.61 15.32
N VAL A 288 -6.86 -21.48 16.06
CA VAL A 288 -7.81 -21.10 17.11
C VAL A 288 -7.16 -20.23 18.20
N PHE A 289 -5.96 -20.59 18.66
CA PHE A 289 -5.20 -19.78 19.64
C PHE A 289 -4.88 -18.39 19.08
N ILE A 290 -4.38 -18.32 17.84
CA ILE A 290 -4.03 -17.05 17.19
C ILE A 290 -5.27 -16.17 17.05
N ARG A 291 -6.41 -16.74 16.63
CA ARG A 291 -7.68 -16.03 16.56
C ARG A 291 -8.08 -15.45 17.92
N MET A 292 -7.95 -16.24 18.99
CA MET A 292 -8.22 -15.76 20.35
C MET A 292 -7.33 -14.58 20.72
N VAL A 293 -6.01 -14.68 20.50
CA VAL A 293 -5.04 -13.61 20.78
C VAL A 293 -5.42 -12.33 20.05
N MET A 294 -5.73 -12.43 18.76
CA MET A 294 -6.11 -11.27 17.94
C MET A 294 -7.44 -10.66 18.39
N ASN A 295 -8.43 -11.49 18.73
CA ASN A 295 -9.73 -11.03 19.22
C ASN A 295 -9.59 -10.30 20.56
N LEU A 296 -8.76 -10.82 21.49
CA LEU A 296 -8.50 -10.17 22.77
C LEU A 296 -7.86 -8.79 22.57
N LEU A 297 -6.82 -8.70 21.73
CA LEU A 297 -6.17 -7.42 21.42
C LEU A 297 -7.11 -6.46 20.68
N PHE A 298 -7.98 -6.97 19.80
CA PHE A 298 -8.96 -6.16 19.09
C PHE A 298 -9.97 -5.50 20.05
N VAL A 299 -10.45 -6.24 21.05
CA VAL A 299 -11.30 -5.70 22.14
C VAL A 299 -10.60 -4.59 22.90
N VAL A 300 -9.33 -4.79 23.26
CA VAL A 300 -8.54 -3.78 23.98
C VAL A 300 -8.30 -2.52 23.14
N VAL A 301 -8.05 -2.68 21.83
CA VAL A 301 -7.85 -1.54 20.91
C VAL A 301 -9.15 -0.78 20.65
N MET A 302 -10.29 -1.46 20.46
CA MET A 302 -11.61 -0.80 20.37
C MET A 302 -11.89 0.02 21.64
N SER A 303 -11.55 -0.53 22.81
CA SER A 303 -11.63 0.15 24.10
C SER A 303 -10.70 1.38 24.17
N GLU A 304 -9.47 1.28 23.64
CA GLU A 304 -8.54 2.41 23.56
C GLU A 304 -9.08 3.55 22.67
N VAL A 305 -9.71 3.21 21.54
CA VAL A 305 -10.32 4.19 20.62
C VAL A 305 -11.50 4.89 21.30
N ARG A 306 -12.39 4.14 21.95
CA ARG A 306 -13.49 4.70 22.75
C ARG A 306 -12.99 5.63 23.86
N ARG A 307 -11.97 5.22 24.61
CA ARG A 307 -11.33 6.08 25.63
C ARG A 307 -10.73 7.35 25.04
N SER A 308 -10.09 7.23 23.86
CA SER A 308 -9.48 8.37 23.17
C SER A 308 -10.54 9.39 22.73
N PHE A 309 -11.72 8.91 22.30
CA PHE A 309 -12.87 9.76 22.01
C PHE A 309 -13.36 10.52 23.25
N TYR A 310 -13.49 9.88 24.41
CA TYR A 310 -13.80 10.57 25.67
C TYR A 310 -12.76 11.65 26.02
N GLY A 311 -11.48 11.34 25.77
CA GLY A 311 -10.40 12.31 25.91
C GLY A 311 -10.43 13.46 24.90
N MET A 312 -11.12 13.30 23.76
CA MET A 312 -11.39 14.41 22.82
C MET A 312 -12.52 15.30 23.34
N LEU A 313 -13.63 14.71 23.81
CA LEU A 313 -14.74 15.44 24.41
C LEU A 313 -14.26 16.30 25.59
N MET A 314 -13.44 15.74 26.48
CA MET A 314 -12.93 16.44 27.66
C MET A 314 -12.07 17.68 27.28
N ARG A 315 -11.44 17.64 26.10
CA ARG A 315 -10.59 18.72 25.57
C ARG A 315 -11.34 19.77 24.76
N CYS A 316 -12.66 19.62 24.54
CA CYS A 316 -13.44 20.67 23.91
C CYS A 316 -13.41 21.95 24.77
N GLY A 317 -13.21 23.09 24.10
CA GLY A 317 -13.10 24.40 24.75
C GLY A 317 -14.44 25.00 25.16
N SER A 318 -15.53 24.56 24.53
CA SER A 318 -16.90 25.03 24.78
C SER A 318 -17.90 23.87 24.74
N LEU A 319 -19.11 24.10 25.27
CA LEU A 319 -20.22 23.16 25.16
C LEU A 319 -20.63 22.94 23.70
N ASP A 320 -20.61 23.98 22.88
CA ASP A 320 -20.96 23.87 21.45
C ASP A 320 -19.99 22.95 20.72
N ALA A 321 -18.68 23.09 20.97
CA ALA A 321 -17.68 22.21 20.38
C ALA A 321 -17.83 20.76 20.86
N LEU A 322 -18.20 20.56 22.13
CA LEU A 322 -18.45 19.23 22.70
C LEU A 322 -19.69 18.57 22.06
N ARG A 323 -20.81 19.29 22.03
CA ARG A 323 -22.09 18.81 21.48
C ARG A 323 -22.00 18.60 19.98
N SER A 324 -21.30 19.46 19.24
CA SER A 324 -21.00 19.26 17.81
C SER A 324 -20.23 17.97 17.54
N LEU A 325 -19.30 17.61 18.42
CA LEU A 325 -18.53 16.36 18.29
C LEU A 325 -19.38 15.12 18.62
N LEU A 326 -20.28 15.20 19.60
CA LEU A 326 -21.25 14.13 19.92
C LEU A 326 -22.26 13.93 18.79
N ILE A 327 -22.77 15.02 18.24
CA ILE A 327 -23.60 15.04 17.04
C ILE A 327 -22.93 14.28 15.89
N TYR A 328 -21.64 14.58 15.65
CA TYR A 328 -20.89 13.97 14.56
C TYR A 328 -20.75 12.45 14.73
N THR A 329 -20.61 11.96 15.97
CA THR A 329 -20.47 10.52 16.24
C THR A 329 -21.79 9.77 16.41
N SER A 330 -22.92 10.49 16.38
CA SER A 330 -24.28 9.99 16.58
C SER A 330 -24.56 9.47 17.99
N LYS A 331 -25.82 9.14 18.28
CA LYS A 331 -26.23 8.57 19.58
C LYS A 331 -25.80 7.11 19.75
N GLN A 332 -25.58 6.38 18.67
CA GLN A 332 -25.33 4.93 18.72
C GLN A 332 -23.85 4.62 18.98
N ASP A 333 -23.60 3.73 19.94
CA ASP A 333 -22.25 3.22 20.19
C ASP A 333 -21.89 2.11 19.19
N VAL A 334 -21.20 2.50 18.13
CA VAL A 334 -20.72 1.58 17.08
C VAL A 334 -19.78 0.48 17.58
N PHE A 335 -19.21 0.61 18.78
CA PHE A 335 -18.29 -0.38 19.34
C PHE A 335 -18.94 -1.30 20.38
N PHE A 336 -20.16 -1.02 20.85
CA PHE A 336 -20.78 -1.81 21.94
C PHE A 336 -21.01 -3.25 21.52
N THR A 337 -21.76 -3.47 20.45
CA THR A 337 -22.08 -4.80 19.93
C THR A 337 -20.82 -5.56 19.46
N PRO A 338 -19.89 -4.94 18.69
CA PRO A 338 -18.63 -5.60 18.34
C PRO A 338 -17.80 -6.04 19.54
N ILE A 339 -17.63 -5.19 20.56
CA ILE A 339 -16.87 -5.55 21.77
C ILE A 339 -17.50 -6.76 22.47
N GLN A 340 -18.82 -6.75 22.68
CA GLN A 340 -19.51 -7.86 23.35
C GLN A 340 -19.39 -9.16 22.53
N THR A 341 -19.57 -9.08 21.21
CA THR A 341 -19.53 -10.24 20.32
C THR A 341 -18.13 -10.86 20.29
N VAL A 342 -17.10 -10.04 20.05
CA VAL A 342 -15.71 -10.50 19.95
C VAL A 342 -15.21 -11.00 21.30
N PHE A 343 -15.54 -10.30 22.39
CA PHE A 343 -15.17 -10.76 23.74
C PHE A 343 -15.90 -12.05 24.13
N GLY A 344 -17.16 -12.22 23.71
CA GLY A 344 -17.90 -13.48 23.84
C GLY A 344 -17.14 -14.66 23.23
N GLN A 345 -16.58 -14.49 22.02
CA GLN A 345 -15.75 -15.52 21.38
C GLN A 345 -14.48 -15.84 22.18
N VAL A 346 -13.84 -14.84 22.79
CA VAL A 346 -12.68 -15.03 23.68
C VAL A 346 -13.09 -15.84 24.90
N THR A 347 -14.18 -15.46 25.58
CA THR A 347 -14.65 -16.18 26.78
C THR A 347 -15.05 -17.62 26.46
N HIS A 348 -15.66 -17.87 25.31
CA HIS A 348 -16.00 -19.22 24.85
C HIS A 348 -14.76 -20.08 24.62
N TYR A 349 -13.70 -19.52 24.01
CA TYR A 349 -12.42 -20.22 23.88
C TYR A 349 -11.87 -20.64 25.24
N PHE A 350 -11.80 -19.71 26.22
CA PHE A 350 -11.28 -20.02 27.55
C PHE A 350 -12.14 -21.05 28.28
N ALA A 351 -13.47 -21.03 28.12
CA ALA A 351 -14.34 -22.06 28.67
C ALA A 351 -14.04 -23.45 28.07
N ASN A 352 -13.85 -23.54 26.75
CA ASN A 352 -13.53 -24.79 26.08
C ASN A 352 -12.16 -25.33 26.50
N VAL A 353 -11.14 -24.47 26.60
CA VAL A 353 -9.80 -24.88 27.07
C VAL A 353 -9.84 -25.31 28.53
N LYS A 354 -10.60 -24.62 29.39
CA LYS A 354 -10.79 -25.03 30.77
C LYS A 354 -11.38 -26.44 30.86
N GLY A 355 -12.46 -26.71 30.12
CA GLY A 355 -13.08 -28.03 30.05
C GLY A 355 -12.11 -29.10 29.52
N LEU A 356 -11.32 -28.77 28.49
CA LEU A 356 -10.27 -29.66 27.98
C LEU A 356 -9.22 -29.96 29.06
N LEU A 357 -8.69 -28.97 29.76
CA LEU A 357 -7.69 -29.18 30.80
C LEU A 357 -8.27 -29.98 31.99
N GLU A 358 -9.54 -29.79 32.36
CA GLU A 358 -10.22 -30.59 33.39
C GLU A 358 -10.46 -32.05 32.96
N GLU A 359 -10.64 -32.29 31.66
CA GLU A 359 -10.70 -33.64 31.11
C GLU A 359 -9.31 -34.29 31.12
N LEU A 360 -8.29 -33.57 30.64
CA LEU A 360 -6.92 -34.06 30.51
C LEU A 360 -6.23 -34.33 31.85
N SER A 361 -6.63 -33.63 32.91
CA SER A 361 -6.12 -33.87 34.26
C SER A 361 -6.48 -35.26 34.81
N LYS A 362 -7.50 -35.92 34.23
CA LYS A 362 -7.93 -37.27 34.62
C LYS A 362 -7.09 -38.39 33.99
N TYR A 363 -6.27 -38.07 33.01
CA TYR A 363 -5.39 -39.02 32.32
C TYR A 363 -3.98 -39.00 32.93
N PRO A 364 -3.13 -40.02 32.69
CA PRO A 364 -1.75 -40.04 33.18
C PRO A 364 -0.93 -38.79 32.82
N PHE A 365 -1.26 -38.16 31.70
CA PHE A 365 -0.69 -36.88 31.25
C PHE A 365 -0.90 -35.73 32.26
N GLY A 366 -2.05 -35.73 32.94
CA GLY A 366 -2.41 -34.74 33.96
C GLY A 366 -1.45 -34.66 35.15
N ASN A 367 -0.64 -35.70 35.36
CA ASN A 367 0.33 -35.78 36.46
C ASN A 367 1.74 -35.32 36.07
N THR A 368 1.94 -34.84 34.84
CA THR A 368 3.25 -34.40 34.35
C THR A 368 3.60 -32.98 34.78
N VAL A 369 4.88 -32.68 34.94
CA VAL A 369 5.37 -31.33 35.30
C VAL A 369 5.04 -30.32 34.19
N GLU A 370 5.05 -30.76 32.94
CA GLU A 370 4.68 -29.98 31.77
C GLU A 370 3.20 -29.59 31.82
N PHE A 371 2.30 -30.49 32.22
CA PHE A 371 0.88 -30.20 32.35
C PHE A 371 0.60 -29.17 33.45
N THR A 372 1.27 -29.29 34.61
CA THR A 372 1.17 -28.28 35.68
C THR A 372 1.58 -26.89 35.18
N LYS A 373 2.68 -26.79 34.41
CA LYS A 373 3.11 -25.53 33.79
C LYS A 373 2.06 -24.97 32.81
N ILE A 374 1.41 -25.83 32.02
CA ILE A 374 0.32 -25.41 31.11
C ILE A 374 -0.85 -24.84 31.93
N GLN A 375 -1.25 -25.51 33.02
CA GLN A 375 -2.33 -25.03 33.89
C GLN A 375 -1.98 -23.70 34.56
N GLU A 376 -0.77 -23.55 35.10
CA GLU A 376 -0.29 -22.29 35.69
C GLU A 376 -0.34 -21.13 34.69
N GLN A 377 0.15 -21.35 33.47
CA GLN A 377 0.09 -20.34 32.41
C GLN A 377 -1.36 -20.03 32.01
N PHE A 378 -2.21 -21.04 31.90
CA PHE A 378 -3.62 -20.85 31.59
C PHE A 378 -4.35 -20.03 32.67
N GLN A 379 -4.02 -20.21 33.95
CA GLN A 379 -4.57 -19.39 35.04
C GLN A 379 -4.13 -17.93 34.95
N ILE A 380 -2.86 -17.67 34.59
CA ILE A 380 -2.38 -16.30 34.35
C ILE A 380 -3.17 -15.65 33.21
N GLN A 381 -3.38 -16.38 32.11
CA GLN A 381 -4.16 -15.90 30.97
C GLN A 381 -5.63 -15.62 31.36
N CYS A 382 -6.25 -16.50 32.15
CA CYS A 382 -7.60 -16.28 32.69
C CYS A 382 -7.67 -15.00 33.54
N GLY A 383 -6.66 -14.74 34.37
CA GLY A 383 -6.58 -13.51 35.17
C GLY A 383 -6.59 -12.23 34.32
N ILE A 384 -5.87 -12.25 33.18
CA ILE A 384 -5.87 -11.13 32.23
C ILE A 384 -7.25 -10.98 31.55
N VAL A 385 -7.92 -12.09 31.21
CA VAL A 385 -9.27 -12.05 30.63
C VAL A 385 -10.28 -11.46 31.62
N GLU A 386 -10.17 -11.77 32.92
CA GLU A 386 -11.00 -11.16 33.94
C GLU A 386 -10.71 -9.67 34.12
N GLU A 387 -9.47 -9.19 33.95
CA GLU A 387 -9.17 -7.74 33.89
C GLU A 387 -9.88 -7.05 32.70
N VAL A 388 -9.92 -7.71 31.53
CA VAL A 388 -10.63 -7.18 30.35
C VAL A 388 -12.13 -7.14 30.62
N LYS A 389 -12.68 -8.19 31.24
CA LYS A 389 -14.10 -8.26 31.64
C LYS A 389 -14.45 -7.17 32.65
N ALA A 390 -13.62 -6.94 33.65
CA ALA A 390 -13.79 -5.86 34.62
C ALA A 390 -13.76 -4.48 33.96
N MET A 391 -12.83 -4.26 33.01
CA MET A 391 -12.79 -3.03 32.21
C MET A 391 -14.07 -2.83 31.39
N ILE A 392 -14.59 -3.88 30.75
CA ILE A 392 -15.85 -3.83 29.99
C ILE A 392 -17.05 -3.57 30.93
N ALA A 393 -17.05 -4.18 32.12
CA ALA A 393 -18.10 -4.00 33.13
C ALA A 393 -18.13 -2.55 33.66
N ALA A 394 -16.97 -1.95 33.93
CA ALA A 394 -16.85 -0.54 34.30
C ALA A 394 -17.38 0.41 33.20
N ASP A 395 -17.48 -0.06 31.96
CA ASP A 395 -18.10 0.73 30.90
C ASP A 395 -19.64 0.80 31.05
N LYS A 396 -20.28 -0.24 31.61
CA LYS A 396 -21.73 -0.33 31.76
C LYS A 396 -22.31 0.62 32.80
N GLU A 397 -21.54 0.99 33.83
CA GLU A 397 -22.00 1.91 34.90
C GLU A 397 -22.37 3.31 34.37
N LEU A 398 -21.73 3.72 33.28
CA LEU A 398 -22.04 4.95 32.54
C LEU A 398 -21.80 4.70 31.06
N ASP A 399 -22.73 4.00 30.41
CA ASP A 399 -22.61 3.69 28.99
C ASP A 399 -22.55 4.95 28.11
N TYR A 400 -22.16 4.77 26.85
CA TYR A 400 -22.02 5.85 25.88
C TYR A 400 -23.33 6.63 25.69
N GLU A 401 -24.48 5.97 25.64
CA GLU A 401 -25.77 6.63 25.43
C GLU A 401 -26.18 7.52 26.60
N SER A 402 -25.96 7.05 27.83
CA SER A 402 -26.18 7.79 29.07
C SER A 402 -25.24 8.98 29.15
N LEU A 403 -23.95 8.79 28.83
CA LEU A 403 -22.98 9.88 28.74
C LEU A 403 -23.41 10.92 27.70
N HIS A 404 -23.81 10.48 26.51
CA HIS A 404 -24.31 11.34 25.43
C HIS A 404 -25.49 12.17 25.94
N LYS A 405 -26.54 11.55 26.49
CA LYS A 405 -27.71 12.28 27.06
C LYS A 405 -27.29 13.31 28.12
N ARG A 406 -26.44 12.93 29.07
CA ARG A 406 -25.97 13.83 30.15
C ARG A 406 -25.19 15.04 29.62
N CYS A 407 -24.41 14.87 28.56
CA CYS A 407 -23.70 15.98 27.91
C CYS A 407 -24.63 17.01 27.24
N PHE A 408 -25.83 16.60 26.82
CA PHE A 408 -26.84 17.54 26.29
C PHE A 408 -27.67 18.19 27.40
N LEU A 409 -28.00 17.45 28.47
CA LEU A 409 -28.81 17.96 29.58
C LEU A 409 -28.04 18.90 30.53
N CYS A 410 -26.72 18.74 30.65
CA CYS A 410 -25.90 19.56 31.52
C CYS A 410 -25.37 20.79 30.77
N ASN A 411 -25.58 21.99 31.34
CA ASN A 411 -25.07 23.27 30.84
C ASN A 411 -23.79 23.74 31.57
N ASP A 412 -23.19 22.90 32.42
CA ASP A 412 -21.91 23.18 33.06
C ASP A 412 -20.80 22.29 32.50
N LEU A 413 -19.89 22.92 31.75
CA LEU A 413 -18.73 22.25 31.16
C LEU A 413 -17.80 21.65 32.22
N SER A 414 -17.69 22.25 33.41
CA SER A 414 -16.84 21.74 34.50
C SER A 414 -17.36 20.41 35.03
N THR A 415 -18.67 20.31 35.26
CA THR A 415 -19.33 19.06 35.66
C THR A 415 -19.21 17.97 34.60
N ILE A 416 -19.41 18.29 33.32
CA ILE A 416 -19.18 17.32 32.22
C ILE A 416 -17.71 16.85 32.21
N ARG A 417 -16.74 17.75 32.42
CA ARG A 417 -15.32 17.38 32.48
C ARG A 417 -15.01 16.44 33.65
N ARG A 418 -15.59 16.67 34.83
CA ARG A 418 -15.46 15.77 35.99
C ARG A 418 -16.03 14.38 35.70
N LEU A 419 -17.19 14.32 35.06
CA LEU A 419 -17.83 13.07 34.62
C LEU A 419 -16.93 12.30 33.65
N LEU A 420 -16.45 12.97 32.59
CA LEU A 420 -15.54 12.39 31.60
C LEU A 420 -14.22 11.95 32.22
N HIS A 421 -13.66 12.72 33.15
CA HIS A 421 -12.44 12.38 33.86
C HIS A 421 -12.61 11.10 34.70
N SER A 422 -13.70 10.98 35.44
CA SER A 422 -14.05 9.76 36.19
C SER A 422 -14.15 8.56 35.24
N LYS A 423 -14.86 8.71 34.11
CA LYS A 423 -15.01 7.67 33.09
C LYS A 423 -13.67 7.22 32.50
N ILE A 424 -12.81 8.17 32.13
CA ILE A 424 -11.47 7.89 31.57
C ILE A 424 -10.55 7.20 32.58
N ASN A 425 -10.74 7.45 33.87
CA ASN A 425 -9.96 6.85 34.95
C ASN A 425 -10.42 5.44 35.31
N ALA A 426 -11.72 5.15 35.23
CA ALA A 426 -12.25 3.80 35.42
C ALA A 426 -11.89 2.88 34.23
N TYR A 427 -11.88 3.41 33.01
CA TYR A 427 -11.68 2.63 31.79
C TYR A 427 -10.22 2.64 31.33
N ARG A 428 -9.43 1.60 31.67
CA ARG A 428 -7.96 1.56 31.51
C ARG A 428 -7.42 0.46 30.57
N PRO A 429 -7.66 0.52 29.24
CA PRO A 429 -7.14 -0.45 28.27
C PRO A 429 -5.61 -0.54 28.23
N ASN A 430 -4.90 0.57 28.49
CA ASN A 430 -3.43 0.56 28.54
C ASN A 430 -2.86 -0.24 29.71
N ALA A 431 -3.60 -0.35 30.83
CA ALA A 431 -3.19 -1.16 31.98
C ALA A 431 -3.34 -2.65 31.66
N VAL A 432 -4.40 -3.02 30.92
CA VAL A 432 -4.57 -4.38 30.39
C VAL A 432 -3.43 -4.76 29.44
N LEU A 433 -3.07 -3.88 28.49
CA LEU A 433 -1.93 -4.13 27.61
C LEU A 433 -0.61 -4.31 28.39
N GLU A 434 -0.42 -3.55 29.46
CA GLU A 434 0.75 -3.63 30.32
C GLU A 434 0.77 -4.94 31.13
N SER A 435 -0.38 -5.37 31.64
CA SER A 435 -0.58 -6.68 32.26
C SER A 435 -0.23 -7.81 31.30
N ILE A 436 -0.69 -7.74 30.04
CA ILE A 436 -0.31 -8.68 28.97
C ILE A 436 1.20 -8.69 28.76
N CYS A 437 1.83 -7.53 28.54
CA CYS A 437 3.27 -7.46 28.32
C CYS A 437 4.11 -8.04 29.47
N ASN A 438 3.65 -7.89 30.71
CA ASN A 438 4.42 -8.27 31.90
C ASN A 438 4.17 -9.71 32.35
N ARG A 439 2.96 -10.24 32.14
CA ARG A 439 2.52 -11.53 32.71
C ARG A 439 2.25 -12.60 31.67
N TRP A 440 1.92 -12.23 30.43
CA TRP A 440 1.64 -13.22 29.39
C TRP A 440 2.95 -13.79 28.86
N ASN A 441 3.23 -15.06 29.17
CA ASN A 441 4.39 -15.76 28.62
C ASN A 441 3.97 -16.68 27.46
N GLY A 442 4.10 -16.21 26.22
CA GLY A 442 3.90 -17.03 25.01
C GLY A 442 5.12 -17.86 24.60
N ASN A 443 6.25 -17.72 25.27
CA ASN A 443 7.48 -18.48 24.98
C ASN A 443 7.50 -19.83 25.72
N GLY A 444 6.44 -20.61 25.58
CA GLY A 444 6.33 -21.95 26.15
C GLY A 444 7.19 -22.96 25.40
N SER A 445 8.52 -22.87 25.51
CA SER A 445 9.45 -23.94 25.07
C SER A 445 9.22 -25.27 25.80
N SER A 446 8.33 -25.30 26.80
CA SER A 446 7.97 -26.46 27.61
C SER A 446 6.95 -27.41 26.97
N ILE A 447 6.14 -27.00 25.99
CA ILE A 447 5.12 -27.89 25.35
C ILE A 447 5.78 -28.79 24.28
N LEU A 448 6.89 -28.33 23.71
CA LEU A 448 7.69 -29.03 22.67
C LEU A 448 8.24 -30.41 23.09
N ARG A 449 8.25 -30.74 24.39
CA ARG A 449 8.79 -32.00 24.91
C ARG A 449 7.77 -33.11 25.07
N ILE A 450 6.55 -32.94 24.56
CA ILE A 450 5.49 -33.95 24.66
C ILE A 450 5.22 -34.53 23.26
N PRO A 451 5.90 -35.62 22.86
CA PRO A 451 5.63 -36.27 21.59
C PRO A 451 4.21 -36.86 21.58
N GLY A 452 3.42 -36.48 20.57
CA GLY A 452 2.39 -37.34 19.99
C GLY A 452 1.08 -37.57 20.75
N MET A 453 0.88 -37.12 21.99
CA MET A 453 -0.27 -37.64 22.75
C MET A 453 -1.62 -36.93 22.59
N ILE A 454 -1.74 -35.65 22.18
CA ILE A 454 -3.07 -35.03 22.06
C ILE A 454 -3.13 -33.96 20.95
N VAL A 455 -3.60 -34.34 19.75
CA VAL A 455 -3.96 -33.40 18.67
C VAL A 455 -4.85 -32.25 19.17
N ARG A 456 -5.67 -32.50 20.20
CA ARG A 456 -6.56 -31.51 20.84
C ARG A 456 -5.84 -30.38 21.60
N LEU A 457 -4.56 -30.54 21.98
CA LEU A 457 -3.76 -29.47 22.59
C LEU A 457 -3.27 -28.43 21.57
N SER A 458 -3.38 -28.73 20.26
CA SER A 458 -3.03 -27.77 19.20
C SER A 458 -3.86 -26.49 19.22
N ALA A 459 -4.98 -26.48 19.94
CA ALA A 459 -5.82 -25.30 20.13
C ALA A 459 -5.23 -24.28 21.12
N ILE A 460 -4.19 -24.62 21.89
CA ILE A 460 -3.68 -23.82 23.03
C ILE A 460 -2.34 -23.11 22.71
N GLU A 461 -1.69 -23.44 21.58
CA GLU A 461 -0.38 -22.91 21.22
C GLU A 461 -0.23 -22.63 19.72
N THR A 462 0.83 -21.90 19.34
CA THR A 462 1.12 -21.54 17.94
C THR A 462 1.98 -22.56 17.20
N GLU A 463 2.61 -23.51 17.90
CA GLU A 463 3.65 -24.34 17.30
C GLU A 463 3.17 -25.34 16.24
N PRO A 464 2.01 -26.00 16.40
CA PRO A 464 1.48 -26.89 15.36
C PRO A 464 1.29 -26.18 14.02
N VAL A 465 0.72 -24.97 14.04
CA VAL A 465 0.57 -24.16 12.82
C VAL A 465 1.91 -23.64 12.30
N CYS A 466 2.90 -23.36 13.16
CA CYS A 466 4.27 -23.08 12.72
C CYS A 466 4.85 -24.25 11.92
N ASN A 467 4.70 -25.48 12.42
CA ASN A 467 5.25 -26.67 11.78
C ASN A 467 4.61 -26.92 10.42
N GLU A 468 3.28 -26.81 10.32
CA GLU A 468 2.57 -26.96 9.04
C GLU A 468 2.98 -25.87 8.04
N LEU A 469 2.99 -24.60 8.44
CA LEU A 469 3.37 -23.49 7.55
C LEU A 469 4.86 -23.52 7.17
N ALA A 470 5.73 -24.04 8.03
CA ALA A 470 7.15 -24.20 7.74
C ALA A 470 7.39 -25.14 6.55
N LEU A 471 6.55 -26.17 6.36
CA LEU A 471 6.67 -27.09 5.22
C LEU A 471 6.60 -26.36 3.87
N ILE A 472 5.74 -25.34 3.75
CA ILE A 472 5.65 -24.52 2.54
C ILE A 472 6.90 -23.64 2.39
N VAL A 473 7.41 -23.08 3.49
CA VAL A 473 8.63 -22.25 3.48
C VAL A 473 9.84 -23.08 3.07
N ASP A 474 9.97 -24.29 3.61
CA ASP A 474 11.05 -25.22 3.29
C ASP A 474 10.96 -25.69 1.84
N ALA A 475 9.77 -26.05 1.37
CA ALA A 475 9.54 -26.39 -0.04
C ALA A 475 9.86 -25.21 -0.97
N THR A 476 9.54 -23.97 -0.59
CA THR A 476 9.91 -22.78 -1.36
C THR A 476 11.44 -22.62 -1.43
N ARG A 477 12.16 -22.93 -0.35
CA ARG A 477 13.63 -22.84 -0.30
C ARG A 477 14.27 -23.95 -1.14
N GLU A 478 13.77 -25.17 -1.08
CA GLU A 478 14.21 -26.31 -1.90
C GLU A 478 13.92 -26.09 -3.39
N ALA A 479 12.79 -25.47 -3.72
CA ALA A 479 12.49 -25.04 -5.07
C ALA A 479 13.54 -24.05 -5.63
N LYS A 480 14.10 -23.17 -4.78
CA LYS A 480 15.17 -22.24 -5.18
C LYS A 480 16.50 -22.93 -5.42
N THR A 481 16.82 -23.99 -4.69
CA THR A 481 18.03 -24.78 -4.98
C THR A 481 17.91 -25.55 -6.29
N SER A 482 16.68 -25.71 -6.81
CA SER A 482 16.43 -26.32 -8.12
C SER A 482 16.59 -25.35 -9.30
N TYR A 483 16.96 -24.09 -9.08
CA TYR A 483 17.20 -23.12 -10.17
C TYR A 483 18.36 -23.54 -11.05
N GLU A 484 19.41 -24.10 -10.47
CA GLU A 484 20.57 -24.61 -11.20
C GLU A 484 20.18 -25.73 -12.17
N LYS A 485 19.26 -26.62 -11.77
CA LYS A 485 18.70 -27.67 -12.65
C LYS A 485 17.94 -27.06 -13.84
N HIS A 486 17.19 -25.99 -13.64
CA HIS A 486 16.51 -25.29 -14.73
C HIS A 486 17.51 -24.57 -15.65
N THR A 487 18.58 -24.00 -15.10
CA THR A 487 19.66 -23.40 -15.89
C THR A 487 20.33 -24.46 -16.77
N ARG A 488 20.62 -25.66 -16.23
CA ARG A 488 21.15 -26.78 -17.03
C ARG A 488 20.22 -27.17 -18.17
N GLN A 489 18.93 -27.28 -17.91
CA GLN A 489 17.96 -27.59 -18.95
C GLN A 489 17.89 -26.49 -20.03
N LEU A 490 18.05 -25.22 -19.67
CA LEU A 490 18.14 -24.12 -20.65
C LEU A 490 19.43 -24.17 -21.48
N ILE A 491 20.55 -24.62 -20.90
CA ILE A 491 21.82 -24.84 -21.59
C ILE A 491 21.67 -25.97 -22.61
N GLU A 492 21.01 -27.07 -22.23
CA GLU A 492 20.68 -28.19 -23.13
C GLU A 492 19.74 -27.74 -24.25
N ASP A 493 18.67 -27.01 -23.94
CA ASP A 493 17.70 -26.51 -24.93
C ASP A 493 18.35 -25.55 -25.95
N LEU A 494 19.44 -24.87 -25.57
CA LEU A 494 20.20 -23.96 -26.44
C LEU A 494 21.36 -24.64 -27.19
N ASP A 495 21.58 -25.93 -26.98
CA ASP A 495 22.66 -26.72 -27.60
C ASP A 495 24.07 -26.14 -27.31
N ILE A 496 24.29 -25.67 -26.07
CA ILE A 496 25.58 -25.10 -25.61
C ILE A 496 26.20 -25.92 -24.46
N SER A 497 25.72 -27.13 -24.21
CA SER A 497 26.15 -27.98 -23.09
C SER A 497 27.64 -28.28 -23.11
N GLU A 498 28.21 -28.64 -24.26
CA GLU A 498 29.63 -29.02 -24.36
C GLU A 498 30.61 -27.89 -23.94
N GLU A 499 30.15 -26.64 -23.98
CA GLU A 499 30.98 -25.44 -23.75
C GLU A 499 30.71 -24.76 -22.38
N VAL A 500 29.65 -25.17 -21.66
CA VAL A 500 29.16 -24.50 -20.44
C VAL A 500 28.89 -25.48 -19.27
N ASP A 501 29.07 -26.79 -19.46
CA ASP A 501 28.82 -27.80 -18.41
C ASP A 501 29.90 -27.81 -17.29
N ASP A 502 30.80 -26.81 -17.28
CA ASP A 502 31.63 -26.52 -16.11
C ASP A 502 30.78 -25.92 -14.97
N VAL A 503 31.01 -26.37 -13.74
CA VAL A 503 30.24 -25.95 -12.55
C VAL A 503 30.21 -24.41 -12.42
N GLU A 504 31.31 -23.74 -12.73
CA GLU A 504 31.44 -22.29 -12.67
C GLU A 504 30.58 -21.56 -13.73
N GLY A 505 30.47 -22.13 -14.94
CA GLY A 505 29.60 -21.64 -16.02
C GLY A 505 28.11 -21.71 -15.67
N VAL A 506 27.67 -22.84 -15.11
CA VAL A 506 26.27 -23.03 -14.68
C VAL A 506 25.92 -22.11 -13.51
N GLU A 507 26.80 -21.98 -12.52
CA GLU A 507 26.62 -21.08 -11.38
C GLU A 507 26.53 -19.62 -11.84
N GLN A 508 27.47 -19.17 -12.68
CA GLN A 508 27.48 -17.81 -13.23
C GLN A 508 26.19 -17.48 -13.98
N LEU A 509 25.72 -18.38 -14.86
CA LEU A 509 24.49 -18.16 -15.60
C LEU A 509 23.26 -18.17 -14.68
N THR A 510 23.24 -19.05 -13.68
CA THR A 510 22.18 -19.11 -12.67
C THR A 510 22.07 -17.80 -11.89
N GLU A 511 23.19 -17.19 -11.50
CA GLU A 511 23.20 -15.87 -10.85
C GLU A 511 22.67 -14.76 -11.75
N LEU A 512 23.07 -14.75 -13.04
CA LEU A 512 22.59 -13.76 -14.01
C LEU A 512 21.08 -13.91 -14.29
N LEU A 513 20.55 -15.13 -14.27
CA LEU A 513 19.14 -15.45 -14.44
C LEU A 513 18.32 -15.34 -13.15
N ALA A 514 18.94 -15.21 -11.97
CA ALA A 514 18.22 -15.11 -10.70
C ALA A 514 17.09 -14.05 -10.69
N PRO A 515 17.26 -12.84 -11.28
CA PRO A 515 16.17 -11.87 -11.36
C PRO A 515 14.98 -12.33 -12.22
N TYR A 516 15.20 -13.19 -13.22
CA TYR A 516 14.13 -13.82 -13.99
C TYR A 516 13.48 -14.95 -13.19
N TYR A 517 14.23 -15.78 -12.47
CA TYR A 517 13.64 -16.82 -11.63
C TYR A 517 12.78 -16.24 -10.49
N GLU A 518 13.09 -15.04 -10.00
CA GLU A 518 12.23 -14.32 -9.04
C GLU A 518 11.00 -13.66 -9.70
N ASN A 519 10.93 -13.58 -11.03
CA ASN A 519 9.77 -13.10 -11.79
C ASN A 519 9.76 -13.63 -13.24
N ILE A 520 9.10 -14.76 -13.47
CA ILE A 520 9.12 -15.46 -14.77
C ILE A 520 8.48 -14.69 -15.93
N PHE A 521 7.74 -13.62 -15.63
CA PHE A 521 7.16 -12.74 -16.65
C PHE A 521 8.14 -11.70 -17.20
N LEU A 522 9.36 -11.61 -16.64
CA LEU A 522 10.46 -10.81 -17.21
C LEU A 522 11.13 -11.54 -18.38
N LEU A 523 10.34 -11.94 -19.36
CA LEU A 523 10.79 -12.79 -20.46
C LEU A 523 11.89 -12.11 -21.29
N ASP A 524 11.74 -10.82 -21.59
CA ASP A 524 12.77 -10.06 -22.31
C ASP A 524 14.11 -10.02 -21.55
N LYS A 525 14.06 -10.05 -20.20
CA LYS A 525 15.26 -10.12 -19.37
C LYS A 525 15.95 -11.47 -19.48
N LYS A 526 15.21 -12.59 -19.48
CA LYS A 526 15.76 -13.95 -19.70
C LYS A 526 16.57 -13.98 -21.00
N TRP A 527 15.94 -13.60 -22.11
CA TRP A 527 16.54 -13.69 -23.44
C TRP A 527 17.69 -12.69 -23.63
N SER A 528 17.58 -11.48 -23.07
CA SER A 528 18.69 -10.50 -23.07
C SER A 528 19.90 -11.00 -22.29
N VAL A 529 19.70 -11.67 -21.15
CA VAL A 529 20.78 -12.24 -20.33
C VAL A 529 21.45 -13.39 -21.07
N LEU A 530 20.69 -14.33 -21.61
CA LEU A 530 21.21 -15.48 -22.38
C LEU A 530 22.05 -15.01 -23.57
N LYS A 531 21.53 -14.08 -24.38
CA LYS A 531 22.26 -13.51 -25.53
C LYS A 531 23.56 -12.82 -25.11
N SER A 532 23.53 -12.09 -23.99
CA SER A 532 24.72 -11.41 -23.47
C SER A 532 25.76 -12.38 -22.94
N PHE A 533 25.33 -13.45 -22.27
CA PHE A 533 26.19 -14.50 -21.74
C PHE A 533 26.89 -15.27 -22.87
N CYS A 534 26.15 -15.75 -23.88
CA CYS A 534 26.72 -16.40 -25.06
C CYS A 534 27.72 -15.50 -25.78
N LYS A 535 27.40 -14.21 -25.95
CA LYS A 535 28.32 -13.24 -26.56
C LYS A 535 29.59 -13.03 -25.74
N GLN A 536 29.51 -13.01 -24.41
CA GLN A 536 30.67 -12.83 -23.52
C GLN A 536 31.59 -14.04 -23.54
N ARG A 537 31.02 -15.26 -23.53
CA ARG A 537 31.77 -16.52 -23.57
C ARG A 537 32.14 -17.00 -24.99
N ARG A 538 31.72 -16.27 -26.03
CA ARG A 538 31.93 -16.60 -27.47
C ARG A 538 31.28 -17.93 -27.89
N LEU A 539 30.15 -18.26 -27.28
CA LEU A 539 29.36 -19.45 -27.55
C LEU A 539 28.49 -19.25 -28.82
N PRO A 540 28.09 -20.31 -29.52
CA PRO A 540 27.17 -20.21 -30.65
C PRO A 540 25.80 -19.68 -30.18
N TRP A 541 25.20 -18.81 -30.99
CA TRP A 541 23.87 -18.26 -30.73
C TRP A 541 23.03 -18.33 -32.01
N ASN A 542 22.11 -19.28 -32.06
CA ASN A 542 21.16 -19.40 -33.15
C ASN A 542 19.92 -18.53 -32.88
N GLU A 543 19.81 -17.40 -33.58
CA GLU A 543 18.69 -16.47 -33.42
C GLU A 543 17.34 -17.13 -33.75
N THR A 544 17.31 -18.10 -34.68
CA THR A 544 16.08 -18.80 -35.11
C THR A 544 15.55 -19.73 -34.01
N ASP A 545 16.43 -20.53 -33.41
CA ASP A 545 16.02 -21.48 -32.37
C ASP A 545 15.73 -20.77 -31.04
N ALA A 546 16.52 -19.73 -30.71
CA ALA A 546 16.20 -18.83 -29.60
C ALA A 546 14.83 -18.17 -29.77
N GLN A 547 14.45 -17.77 -31.00
CA GLN A 547 13.13 -17.20 -31.28
C GLN A 547 12.00 -18.23 -31.13
N LYS A 548 12.19 -19.49 -31.55
CA LYS A 548 11.21 -20.57 -31.33
C LYS A 548 11.00 -20.86 -29.85
N LEU A 549 12.08 -20.97 -29.09
CA LEU A 549 12.03 -21.17 -27.64
C LEU A 549 11.35 -19.99 -26.94
N ARG A 550 11.64 -18.75 -27.36
CA ARG A 550 10.95 -17.55 -26.86
C ARG A 550 9.45 -17.61 -27.14
N GLN A 551 9.02 -18.01 -28.34
CA GLN A 551 7.59 -18.16 -28.66
C GLN A 551 6.91 -19.23 -27.80
N ARG A 552 7.61 -20.35 -27.52
CA ARG A 552 7.12 -21.38 -26.61
C ARG A 552 6.92 -20.82 -25.20
N ASP A 553 7.89 -20.08 -24.67
CA ASP A 553 7.78 -19.41 -23.37
C ASP A 553 6.60 -18.41 -23.35
N GLU A 554 6.45 -17.59 -24.41
CA GLU A 554 5.35 -16.63 -24.54
C GLU A 554 3.98 -17.33 -24.46
N GLN A 555 3.81 -18.45 -25.18
CA GLN A 555 2.58 -19.24 -25.16
C GLN A 555 2.30 -19.86 -23.78
N GLN A 556 3.33 -20.39 -23.11
CA GLN A 556 3.20 -20.96 -21.77
C GLN A 556 2.77 -19.89 -20.76
N LEU A 557 3.44 -18.74 -20.75
CA LEU A 557 3.13 -17.63 -19.85
C LEU A 557 1.76 -17.00 -20.16
N GLN A 558 1.36 -16.94 -21.43
CA GLN A 558 0.01 -16.52 -21.82
C GLN A 558 -1.05 -17.51 -21.30
N THR A 559 -0.82 -18.81 -21.43
CA THR A 559 -1.74 -19.84 -20.91
C THR A 559 -1.94 -19.70 -19.40
N MET A 560 -0.86 -19.48 -18.65
CA MET A 560 -0.94 -19.24 -17.20
C MET A 560 -1.76 -18.00 -16.82
N TYR A 561 -1.72 -16.95 -17.64
CA TYR A 561 -2.55 -15.76 -17.46
C TYR A 561 -4.01 -16.04 -17.83
N ASP A 562 -4.25 -16.71 -18.96
CA ASP A 562 -5.58 -17.04 -19.45
C ASP A 562 -6.34 -17.97 -18.50
N GLU A 563 -5.65 -18.92 -17.85
CA GLU A 563 -6.23 -19.78 -16.82
C GLU A 563 -6.75 -18.98 -15.61
N ARG A 564 -5.97 -18.01 -15.13
CA ARG A 564 -6.36 -17.13 -14.03
C ARG A 564 -7.49 -16.20 -14.41
N HIS A 565 -7.46 -15.67 -15.64
CA HIS A 565 -8.53 -14.86 -16.20
C HIS A 565 -9.83 -15.65 -16.35
N ARG A 566 -9.74 -16.91 -16.81
CA ARG A 566 -10.89 -17.84 -16.88
C ARG A 566 -11.45 -18.15 -15.50
N LYS A 567 -10.60 -18.36 -14.49
CA LYS A 567 -11.05 -18.52 -13.10
C LYS A 567 -11.80 -17.30 -12.59
N LEU A 568 -11.32 -16.09 -12.91
CA LEU A 568 -12.02 -14.84 -12.62
C LEU A 568 -13.38 -14.78 -13.33
N GLN A 569 -13.46 -15.14 -14.63
CA GLN A 569 -14.70 -15.23 -15.41
C GLN A 569 -15.72 -16.16 -14.74
N THR A 570 -15.28 -17.35 -14.33
CA THR A 570 -16.14 -18.34 -13.65
C THR A 570 -16.72 -17.79 -12.34
N ILE A 571 -15.91 -17.08 -11.53
CA ILE A 571 -16.39 -16.47 -10.29
C ILE A 571 -17.42 -15.37 -10.60
N LEU A 572 -17.14 -14.50 -11.57
CA LEU A 572 -18.02 -13.40 -11.95
C LEU A 572 -19.27 -13.85 -12.72
N ALA A 573 -19.31 -15.09 -13.22
CA ALA A 573 -20.49 -15.67 -13.85
C ALA A 573 -21.58 -16.07 -12.83
N ARG A 574 -21.28 -16.08 -11.51
CA ARG A 574 -22.25 -16.43 -10.47
C ARG A 574 -23.35 -15.36 -10.36
N PRO A 575 -24.59 -15.73 -9.95
CA PRO A 575 -25.72 -14.80 -9.86
C PRO A 575 -25.43 -13.55 -9.03
N ASP A 576 -24.62 -13.71 -7.97
CA ASP A 576 -24.17 -12.64 -7.07
C ASP A 576 -23.47 -11.48 -7.79
N PHE A 577 -22.89 -11.73 -8.97
CA PHE A 577 -22.15 -10.75 -9.78
C PHE A 577 -22.88 -10.34 -11.08
N GLN A 578 -23.84 -11.14 -11.57
CA GLN A 578 -24.55 -10.85 -12.82
C GLN A 578 -25.63 -9.75 -12.68
N GLN A 579 -26.15 -9.50 -11.47
CA GLN A 579 -27.10 -8.42 -11.20
C GLN A 579 -26.42 -7.08 -10.81
N VAL A 580 -25.09 -7.00 -10.95
CA VAL A 580 -24.30 -5.84 -10.54
C VAL A 580 -24.41 -4.74 -11.59
N ASP A 581 -25.28 -3.76 -11.33
CA ASP A 581 -25.10 -2.43 -11.89
C ASP A 581 -23.76 -1.88 -11.34
N PRO A 582 -22.75 -1.60 -12.18
CA PRO A 582 -21.45 -1.05 -11.72
C PRO A 582 -21.57 0.28 -10.96
N VAL A 583 -22.76 0.89 -10.97
CA VAL A 583 -23.11 2.09 -10.21
C VAL A 583 -23.61 1.78 -8.77
N ARG A 584 -24.11 0.56 -8.52
CA ARG A 584 -24.52 0.09 -7.18
C ARG A 584 -23.29 -0.14 -6.31
N ARG A 585 -23.16 0.64 -5.22
CA ARG A 585 -22.11 0.44 -4.20
C ARG A 585 -22.45 -0.65 -3.17
N ASN A 586 -23.67 -1.18 -3.18
CA ASN A 586 -24.11 -2.24 -2.28
C ASN A 586 -23.97 -3.61 -2.95
N ILE A 587 -22.76 -3.95 -3.38
CA ILE A 587 -22.49 -5.32 -3.85
C ILE A 587 -22.18 -6.14 -2.60
N PHE A 588 -23.15 -6.91 -2.14
CA PHE A 588 -22.93 -7.93 -1.13
C PHE A 588 -22.31 -9.15 -1.80
N VAL A 589 -20.99 -9.13 -1.92
CA VAL A 589 -20.23 -10.32 -2.31
C VAL A 589 -19.98 -11.13 -1.05
N GLN A 590 -20.25 -12.44 -1.10
CA GLN A 590 -19.88 -13.35 0.00
C GLN A 590 -18.39 -13.21 0.32
N GLU A 591 -18.05 -13.20 1.61
CA GLU A 591 -16.75 -12.72 2.05
C GLU A 591 -15.57 -13.63 1.65
N ASP A 592 -15.83 -14.93 1.51
CA ASP A 592 -14.91 -15.94 0.96
C ASP A 592 -14.61 -15.71 -0.54
N MET A 593 -15.63 -15.31 -1.31
CA MET A 593 -15.48 -14.90 -2.71
C MET A 593 -14.66 -13.61 -2.82
N ASN A 594 -14.84 -12.66 -1.90
CA ASN A 594 -14.01 -11.45 -1.85
C ASN A 594 -12.53 -11.77 -1.62
N ALA A 595 -12.20 -12.67 -0.68
CA ALA A 595 -10.83 -13.07 -0.42
C ALA A 595 -10.18 -13.74 -1.64
N THR A 596 -10.94 -14.61 -2.33
CA THR A 596 -10.51 -15.28 -3.57
C THR A 596 -10.31 -14.28 -4.70
N LEU A 597 -11.24 -13.33 -4.88
CA LEU A 597 -11.13 -12.25 -5.86
C LEU A 597 -9.91 -11.37 -5.58
N GLU A 598 -9.60 -11.07 -4.32
CA GLU A 598 -8.40 -10.31 -3.97
C GLU A 598 -7.11 -11.04 -4.36
N GLN A 599 -7.03 -12.34 -4.09
CA GLN A 599 -5.86 -13.15 -4.44
C GLN A 599 -5.67 -13.24 -5.95
N LEU A 600 -6.73 -13.57 -6.70
CA LEU A 600 -6.68 -13.64 -8.16
C LEU A 600 -6.33 -12.30 -8.81
N GLN A 601 -6.94 -11.21 -8.35
CA GLN A 601 -6.62 -9.88 -8.87
C GLN A 601 -5.20 -9.45 -8.52
N LEU A 602 -4.68 -9.83 -7.35
CA LEU A 602 -3.29 -9.55 -6.98
C LEU A 602 -2.32 -10.23 -7.94
N GLU A 603 -2.59 -11.49 -8.24
CA GLU A 603 -1.85 -12.30 -9.22
C GLU A 603 -1.91 -11.66 -10.62
N LEU A 604 -3.11 -11.42 -11.16
CA LEU A 604 -3.29 -10.78 -12.46
C LEU A 604 -2.56 -9.42 -12.53
N CYS A 605 -2.64 -8.61 -11.47
CA CYS A 605 -1.92 -7.35 -11.41
C CYS A 605 -0.40 -7.53 -11.42
N ALA A 606 0.12 -8.56 -10.73
CA ALA A 606 1.56 -8.83 -10.70
C ALA A 606 2.07 -9.19 -12.10
N ILE A 607 1.35 -10.04 -12.83
CA ILE A 607 1.64 -10.42 -14.23
C ILE A 607 1.65 -9.17 -15.11
N LEU A 608 0.54 -8.41 -15.10
CA LEU A 608 0.37 -7.24 -15.95
C LEU A 608 1.35 -6.11 -15.61
N THR A 609 1.80 -6.01 -14.35
CA THR A 609 2.86 -5.07 -13.98
C THR A 609 4.22 -5.54 -14.50
N ALA A 610 4.50 -6.85 -14.47
CA ALA A 610 5.77 -7.40 -14.91
C ALA A 610 5.99 -7.24 -16.41
N VAL A 611 4.95 -7.43 -17.23
CA VAL A 611 5.00 -7.23 -18.69
C VAL A 611 4.82 -5.75 -19.10
N GLY A 612 4.76 -4.82 -18.15
CA GLY A 612 4.66 -3.39 -18.42
C GLY A 612 3.29 -2.92 -18.94
N TYR A 613 2.25 -3.76 -18.87
CA TYR A 613 0.89 -3.40 -19.31
C TYR A 613 0.31 -2.21 -18.53
N PHE A 614 0.57 -2.16 -17.21
CA PHE A 614 0.21 -1.03 -16.38
C PHE A 614 1.42 -0.16 -16.04
N GLY A 615 1.42 1.11 -16.48
CA GLY A 615 2.41 2.09 -16.04
C GLY A 615 2.22 2.56 -14.59
N ASP A 616 3.26 3.18 -14.00
CA ASP A 616 3.22 3.81 -12.68
C ASP A 616 2.36 5.10 -12.72
N ARG A 617 1.04 4.95 -12.56
CA ARG A 617 0.08 6.09 -12.64
C ARG A 617 -0.57 6.41 -11.30
N PHE A 618 0.22 6.87 -10.32
CA PHE A 618 -0.25 7.32 -8.99
C PHE A 618 -1.36 8.38 -9.06
N GLN A 619 -1.39 9.16 -10.14
CA GLN A 619 -2.33 10.26 -10.34
C GLN A 619 -3.80 9.81 -10.41
N ARG A 620 -4.09 8.55 -10.81
CA ARG A 620 -5.47 8.01 -10.88
C ARG A 620 -6.13 7.81 -9.50
N ILE A 621 -5.35 7.68 -8.43
CA ILE A 621 -5.89 7.52 -7.06
C ILE A 621 -6.55 8.81 -6.56
N LYS A 622 -6.14 9.97 -7.07
CA LYS A 622 -6.54 11.29 -6.52
C LYS A 622 -7.96 11.74 -6.90
N GLN A 623 -8.64 11.06 -7.82
CA GLN A 623 -9.90 11.54 -8.40
C GLN A 623 -11.16 10.89 -7.78
N GLY A 624 -11.06 10.14 -6.67
CA GLY A 624 -12.24 9.48 -6.07
C GLY A 624 -12.90 8.40 -6.96
N ILE A 625 -12.28 8.07 -8.10
CA ILE A 625 -12.77 7.05 -9.02
C ILE A 625 -12.51 5.67 -8.38
N PRO A 626 -13.50 4.78 -8.30
CA PRO A 626 -13.37 3.44 -7.72
C PRO A 626 -12.49 2.49 -8.56
N ILE A 627 -11.79 2.98 -9.58
CA ILE A 627 -10.90 2.22 -10.44
C ILE A 627 -9.47 2.57 -10.07
N ILE A 628 -8.80 1.64 -9.40
CA ILE A 628 -7.36 1.71 -9.17
C ILE A 628 -6.75 0.66 -10.09
N GLN A 629 -5.82 1.04 -10.96
CA GLN A 629 -5.13 0.12 -11.87
C GLN A 629 -3.62 0.09 -11.58
N GLY A 630 -2.95 -0.97 -12.05
CA GLY A 630 -1.50 -1.11 -12.00
C GLY A 630 -0.90 -1.28 -10.61
N ARG A 631 0.32 -0.79 -10.43
CA ARG A 631 1.12 -0.95 -9.21
C ARG A 631 0.40 -0.46 -7.96
N ASN A 632 -0.42 0.57 -8.08
CA ASN A 632 -1.20 1.12 -6.97
C ASN A 632 -2.30 0.17 -6.50
N TYR A 633 -2.98 -0.49 -7.44
CA TYR A 633 -4.00 -1.48 -7.10
C TYR A 633 -3.38 -2.75 -6.56
N ARG A 634 -2.30 -3.21 -7.19
CA ARG A 634 -1.45 -4.27 -6.64
C ARG A 634 -1.03 -3.94 -5.21
N ASN A 635 -0.60 -2.71 -4.94
CA ASN A 635 -0.18 -2.30 -3.60
C ASN A 635 -1.35 -2.25 -2.63
N LEU A 636 -2.53 -1.81 -3.06
CA LEU A 636 -3.76 -1.88 -2.26
C LEU A 636 -4.10 -3.31 -1.86
N LEU A 637 -3.96 -4.26 -2.79
CA LEU A 637 -4.22 -5.68 -2.53
C LEU A 637 -3.11 -6.32 -1.68
N ALA A 638 -1.85 -5.96 -1.91
CA ALA A 638 -0.68 -6.56 -1.27
C ALA A 638 -0.34 -5.96 0.11
N HIS A 639 -0.77 -4.73 0.41
CA HIS A 639 -0.42 -3.99 1.62
C HIS A 639 -1.68 -3.54 2.39
N ASP A 640 -1.46 -2.79 3.47
CA ASP A 640 -2.53 -2.14 4.22
C ASP A 640 -3.31 -1.14 3.33
N SER A 641 -4.57 -1.48 3.06
CA SER A 641 -5.48 -0.73 2.18
C SER A 641 -6.05 0.53 2.81
N LEU A 642 -5.83 0.82 4.11
CA LEU A 642 -6.44 1.95 4.80
C LEU A 642 -6.21 3.29 4.07
N SER A 643 -4.96 3.58 3.70
CA SER A 643 -4.62 4.82 3.00
C SER A 643 -5.34 4.93 1.65
N TYR A 644 -5.40 3.83 0.89
CA TYR A 644 -6.10 3.80 -0.39
C TYR A 644 -7.62 3.89 -0.22
N ASN A 645 -8.17 3.29 0.82
CA ASN A 645 -9.60 3.34 1.14
C ASN A 645 -10.03 4.76 1.52
N MET A 646 -9.22 5.46 2.33
CA MET A 646 -9.46 6.87 2.65
C MET A 646 -9.40 7.77 1.41
N LEU A 647 -8.43 7.56 0.51
CA LEU A 647 -8.27 8.40 -0.69
C LEU A 647 -9.35 8.15 -1.75
N SER A 648 -9.83 6.92 -1.89
CA SER A 648 -10.77 6.54 -2.96
C SER A 648 -12.25 6.57 -2.57
N GLY A 649 -12.58 6.69 -1.27
CA GLY A 649 -13.96 6.80 -0.79
C GLY A 649 -14.91 5.65 -1.19
N SER A 650 -14.38 4.54 -1.69
CA SER A 650 -15.13 3.48 -2.37
C SER A 650 -15.11 2.13 -1.65
N GLY A 651 -14.50 2.04 -0.46
CA GLY A 651 -14.51 0.83 0.38
C GLY A 651 -14.08 -0.43 -0.39
N ASP A 652 -14.80 -1.54 -0.24
CA ASP A 652 -14.52 -2.79 -0.96
C ASP A 652 -15.08 -2.83 -2.38
N VAL A 653 -15.96 -1.90 -2.76
CA VAL A 653 -16.61 -1.84 -4.09
C VAL A 653 -15.58 -1.79 -5.22
N LYS A 654 -14.45 -1.09 -5.01
CA LYS A 654 -13.36 -1.04 -5.99
C LYS A 654 -12.76 -2.40 -6.34
N LYS A 655 -12.84 -3.37 -5.42
CA LYS A 655 -12.36 -4.74 -5.67
C LYS A 655 -13.23 -5.43 -6.71
N THR A 656 -14.55 -5.29 -6.56
CA THR A 656 -15.52 -5.84 -7.51
C THR A 656 -15.51 -5.09 -8.84
N VAL A 657 -15.44 -3.76 -8.81
CA VAL A 657 -15.37 -2.95 -10.03
C VAL A 657 -14.11 -3.28 -10.83
N ASN A 658 -12.94 -3.38 -10.18
CA ASN A 658 -11.73 -3.79 -10.88
C ASN A 658 -11.80 -5.23 -11.39
N ALA A 659 -12.43 -6.17 -10.68
CA ALA A 659 -12.68 -7.53 -11.17
C ALA A 659 -13.50 -7.52 -12.47
N LEU A 660 -14.59 -6.73 -12.52
CA LEU A 660 -15.41 -6.55 -13.72
C LEU A 660 -14.64 -5.90 -14.87
N VAL A 661 -13.75 -4.94 -14.57
CA VAL A 661 -12.86 -4.35 -15.57
C VAL A 661 -11.89 -5.41 -16.11
N PHE A 662 -11.22 -6.17 -15.26
CA PHE A 662 -10.34 -7.27 -15.69
C PHE A 662 -11.08 -8.27 -16.57
N ASN A 663 -12.31 -8.63 -16.22
CA ASN A 663 -13.15 -9.56 -16.98
C ASN A 663 -13.38 -9.12 -18.44
N ARG A 664 -13.49 -7.81 -18.66
CA ARG A 664 -13.74 -7.22 -19.99
C ARG A 664 -12.47 -7.00 -20.82
N LEU A 665 -11.29 -7.06 -20.20
CA LEU A 665 -10.03 -6.86 -20.89
C LEU A 665 -9.55 -8.18 -21.50
N GLN A 666 -9.42 -8.22 -22.83
CA GLN A 666 -8.67 -9.26 -23.53
C GLN A 666 -7.23 -8.78 -23.68
N ILE A 667 -6.28 -9.46 -23.03
CA ILE A 667 -4.88 -9.03 -22.97
C ILE A 667 -3.98 -10.11 -23.56
N ARG A 668 -3.18 -9.71 -24.55
CA ARG A 668 -2.00 -10.44 -25.05
C ARG A 668 -0.78 -9.88 -24.34
N LEU A 669 -0.06 -10.70 -23.59
CA LEU A 669 0.96 -10.23 -22.63
C LEU A 669 2.18 -9.57 -23.29
N PHE A 670 2.60 -10.04 -24.45
CA PHE A 670 3.88 -9.67 -25.08
C PHE A 670 3.71 -8.87 -26.39
N GLU A 671 2.51 -8.36 -26.65
CA GLU A 671 2.27 -7.45 -27.78
C GLU A 671 2.65 -6.01 -27.43
N SER A 672 3.37 -5.33 -28.32
CA SER A 672 3.81 -3.95 -28.12
C SER A 672 2.63 -2.98 -28.18
N LYS A 673 2.22 -2.43 -27.04
CA LYS A 673 1.30 -1.29 -26.99
C LYS A 673 2.07 0.03 -26.95
N GLN A 674 1.61 1.01 -27.74
CA GLN A 674 1.98 2.40 -27.53
C GLN A 674 1.38 2.85 -26.19
N ASN A 675 2.23 3.35 -25.29
CA ASN A 675 1.77 3.98 -24.06
C ASN A 675 1.07 5.30 -24.43
N GLU A 676 -0.26 5.29 -24.53
CA GLU A 676 -1.01 6.52 -24.65
C GLU A 676 -0.78 7.38 -23.40
N SER A 677 -0.20 8.57 -23.62
CA SER A 677 -0.09 9.61 -22.61
C SER A 677 -1.48 10.17 -22.38
N ILE A 678 -2.05 9.90 -21.21
CA ILE A 678 -3.30 10.53 -20.81
C ILE A 678 -2.93 11.85 -20.15
N GLU A 679 -3.30 12.96 -20.78
CA GLU A 679 -3.15 14.30 -20.21
C GLU A 679 -4.25 14.51 -19.16
N LEU A 680 -3.85 14.73 -17.90
CA LEU A 680 -4.78 15.02 -16.82
C LEU A 680 -4.99 16.53 -16.70
N ARG A 681 -6.22 16.99 -16.93
CA ARG A 681 -6.63 18.36 -16.61
C ARG A 681 -7.23 18.39 -15.22
N LEU A 682 -6.61 19.14 -14.30
CA LEU A 682 -7.23 19.48 -13.03
C LEU A 682 -8.45 20.39 -13.28
N PRO A 683 -9.54 20.27 -12.51
CA PRO A 683 -10.68 21.17 -12.66
C PRO A 683 -10.24 22.61 -12.39
N SER A 684 -10.65 23.55 -13.24
CA SER A 684 -10.50 24.98 -12.96
C SER A 684 -11.43 25.38 -11.81
N LEU A 685 -11.24 26.58 -11.25
CA LEU A 685 -12.16 27.14 -10.26
C LEU A 685 -13.59 27.27 -10.83
N GLU A 686 -13.69 27.63 -12.11
CA GLU A 686 -14.95 27.72 -12.85
C GLU A 686 -15.65 26.36 -12.95
N ASN A 687 -14.91 25.30 -13.25
CA ASN A 687 -15.44 23.93 -13.22
C ASN A 687 -15.96 23.54 -11.82
N MET A 688 -15.33 24.04 -10.75
CA MET A 688 -15.81 23.78 -9.38
C MET A 688 -17.08 24.56 -9.05
N TYR A 689 -17.22 25.81 -9.51
CA TYR A 689 -18.45 26.58 -9.32
C TYR A 689 -19.62 25.96 -10.10
N GLN A 690 -19.38 25.60 -11.36
CA GLN A 690 -20.35 24.88 -12.18
C GLN A 690 -20.79 23.59 -11.48
N TRP A 691 -19.86 22.81 -10.94
CA TRP A 691 -20.20 21.59 -10.20
C TRP A 691 -21.09 21.87 -8.96
N VAL A 692 -20.85 22.97 -8.23
CA VAL A 692 -21.70 23.37 -7.09
C VAL A 692 -23.11 23.72 -7.55
N GLU A 693 -23.26 24.45 -8.65
CA GLU A 693 -24.58 24.76 -9.24
C GLU A 693 -25.30 23.49 -9.68
N GLU A 694 -24.59 22.56 -10.32
CA GLU A 694 -25.12 21.24 -10.70
C GLU A 694 -25.60 20.45 -9.47
N GLN A 695 -24.90 20.53 -8.32
CA GLN A 695 -25.36 19.90 -7.07
C GLN A 695 -26.64 20.55 -6.51
N GLN A 696 -26.75 21.89 -6.61
CA GLN A 696 -27.94 22.61 -6.15
C GLN A 696 -29.14 22.30 -7.02
N GLN A 697 -28.96 22.23 -8.34
CA GLN A 697 -29.99 21.84 -9.29
C GLN A 697 -30.43 20.39 -9.08
N LEU A 698 -29.49 19.46 -8.86
CA LEU A 698 -29.80 18.09 -8.50
C LEU A 698 -30.66 18.02 -7.24
N LEU A 699 -30.29 18.75 -6.18
CA LEU A 699 -31.09 18.81 -4.96
C LEU A 699 -32.50 19.34 -5.22
N ALA A 700 -32.64 20.38 -6.04
CA ALA A 700 -33.95 20.93 -6.41
C ALA A 700 -34.81 19.90 -7.17
N CYS A 701 -34.22 19.16 -8.12
CA CYS A 701 -34.91 18.10 -8.87
C CYS A 701 -35.41 16.98 -7.95
N VAL A 702 -34.59 16.58 -6.96
CA VAL A 702 -34.95 15.55 -5.97
C VAL A 702 -36.08 16.03 -5.06
N LEU A 703 -36.07 17.30 -4.65
CA LEU A 703 -37.14 17.89 -3.86
C LEU A 703 -38.45 18.06 -4.65
N ALA A 704 -38.37 18.16 -5.98
CA ALA A 704 -39.50 18.31 -6.89
C ALA A 704 -40.07 16.96 -7.42
N ASP A 705 -39.52 15.81 -7.02
CA ASP A 705 -39.88 14.47 -7.51
C ASP A 705 -39.71 14.26 -9.03
N ASP A 706 -38.80 15.01 -9.67
CA ASP A 706 -38.52 14.85 -11.11
C ASP A 706 -37.48 13.74 -11.35
N LEU A 707 -37.96 12.52 -11.57
CA LEU A 707 -37.13 11.35 -11.85
C LEU A 707 -36.22 11.52 -13.08
N THR A 708 -36.74 12.13 -14.14
CA THR A 708 -36.04 12.20 -15.44
C THR A 708 -34.86 13.16 -15.33
N GLN A 709 -35.09 14.34 -14.76
CA GLN A 709 -34.07 15.34 -14.58
C GLN A 709 -33.06 14.92 -13.50
N THR A 710 -33.51 14.27 -12.44
CA THR A 710 -32.63 13.64 -11.44
C THR A 710 -31.70 12.63 -12.10
N HIS A 711 -32.22 11.75 -12.95
CA HIS A 711 -31.41 10.75 -13.64
C HIS A 711 -30.43 11.37 -14.66
N ALA A 712 -30.82 12.46 -15.33
CA ALA A 712 -29.95 13.20 -16.24
C ALA A 712 -28.79 13.87 -15.47
N MET A 713 -29.09 14.56 -14.37
CA MET A 713 -28.11 15.24 -13.51
C MET A 713 -27.16 14.26 -12.82
N MET A 714 -27.63 13.06 -12.45
CA MET A 714 -26.76 12.00 -11.95
C MET A 714 -25.80 11.47 -13.03
N ARG A 715 -26.24 11.37 -14.29
CA ARG A 715 -25.40 10.95 -15.41
C ARG A 715 -24.34 12.00 -15.78
N SER A 716 -24.61 13.28 -15.55
CA SER A 716 -23.64 14.36 -15.81
C SER A 716 -22.61 14.55 -14.70
N GLY A 717 -22.69 13.81 -13.58
CA GLY A 717 -21.71 13.87 -12.48
C GLY A 717 -22.24 14.44 -11.17
N GLY A 718 -23.56 14.62 -11.04
CA GLY A 718 -24.25 14.95 -9.81
C GLY A 718 -23.92 13.98 -8.65
N GLU A 719 -23.40 14.49 -7.54
CA GLU A 719 -22.95 13.71 -6.39
C GLU A 719 -24.07 13.54 -5.36
N ILE A 720 -24.84 12.48 -5.51
CA ILE A 720 -25.89 12.12 -4.54
C ILE A 720 -25.33 11.52 -3.25
N LYS A 721 -24.06 11.08 -3.18
CA LYS A 721 -23.53 10.27 -2.06
C LYS A 721 -22.85 11.11 -0.96
N GLY A 722 -22.98 12.43 -1.00
CA GLY A 722 -22.47 13.34 0.03
C GLY A 722 -23.22 13.25 1.36
N TYR A 723 -22.53 13.57 2.46
CA TYR A 723 -23.16 13.82 3.76
C TYR A 723 -23.56 15.29 3.86
N PHE A 724 -24.82 15.55 4.18
CA PHE A 724 -25.38 16.88 4.33
C PHE A 724 -25.60 17.17 5.82
N CYS A 725 -25.15 18.33 6.27
CA CYS A 725 -25.51 18.84 7.57
C CYS A 725 -26.96 19.34 7.51
N PHE A 726 -27.84 18.82 8.36
CA PHE A 726 -29.24 19.24 8.39
C PHE A 726 -29.72 19.39 9.83
N THR A 727 -30.41 20.49 10.08
CA THR A 727 -31.26 20.67 11.25
C THR A 727 -32.64 21.13 10.76
N PRO A 728 -33.74 20.50 11.22
CA PRO A 728 -35.09 20.98 10.92
C PRO A 728 -35.39 22.32 11.64
N ASP A 729 -34.71 22.60 12.74
CA ASP A 729 -34.74 23.90 13.43
C ASP A 729 -33.43 24.07 14.23
N VAL A 730 -32.62 25.07 13.86
CA VAL A 730 -31.33 25.38 14.49
C VAL A 730 -31.46 25.66 15.99
N ALA A 731 -32.63 26.14 16.44
CA ALA A 731 -32.89 26.51 17.82
C ALA A 731 -33.36 25.33 18.69
N GLN A 732 -34.02 24.32 18.12
CA GLN A 732 -34.66 23.24 18.87
C GLN A 732 -34.02 21.86 18.64
N TYR A 733 -33.43 21.62 17.47
CA TYR A 733 -32.87 20.32 17.12
C TYR A 733 -31.39 20.44 16.76
N PRO A 734 -30.52 19.60 17.35
CA PRO A 734 -29.12 19.57 16.96
C PRO A 734 -29.00 19.21 15.48
N ALA A 735 -28.17 19.94 14.74
CA ALA A 735 -27.82 19.57 13.38
C ALA A 735 -27.26 18.15 13.38
N ALA A 736 -27.66 17.32 12.42
CA ALA A 736 -27.17 15.97 12.26
C ALA A 736 -26.66 15.77 10.83
N TYR A 737 -25.61 14.95 10.70
CA TYR A 737 -25.05 14.58 9.41
C TYR A 737 -25.87 13.44 8.84
N TYR A 738 -26.57 13.72 7.76
CA TYR A 738 -27.44 12.78 7.09
C TYR A 738 -26.91 12.57 5.68
N SER A 739 -26.84 11.31 5.24
CA SER A 739 -26.79 11.06 3.80
C SER A 739 -28.06 11.65 3.18
N ILE A 740 -28.03 12.03 1.90
CA ILE A 740 -29.25 12.48 1.21
C ILE A 740 -30.39 11.44 1.37
N GLY A 741 -30.03 10.16 1.50
CA GLY A 741 -30.97 9.09 1.80
C GLY A 741 -31.79 9.29 3.08
N TYR A 742 -31.21 9.81 4.15
CA TYR A 742 -31.99 10.07 5.36
C TYR A 742 -32.97 11.25 5.18
N LYS A 743 -32.63 12.26 4.37
CA LYS A 743 -33.60 13.29 3.95
C LYS A 743 -34.71 12.69 3.09
N ILE A 744 -34.36 11.80 2.16
CA ILE A 744 -35.29 11.00 1.32
C ILE A 744 -36.14 10.02 2.16
N LYS A 745 -35.83 9.79 3.44
CA LYS A 745 -36.67 9.03 4.37
C LYS A 745 -37.57 9.92 5.23
N ALA A 746 -37.13 11.15 5.51
CA ALA A 746 -37.81 12.11 6.39
C ALA A 746 -38.73 13.11 5.67
N TYR A 747 -38.37 13.55 4.46
CA TYR A 747 -39.16 14.49 3.64
C TYR A 747 -40.13 13.83 2.68
N CYS A 748 -40.08 12.52 2.63
CA CYS A 748 -40.45 11.76 1.47
C CYS A 748 -41.33 10.61 1.93
N ALA A 749 -42.62 10.91 2.04
CA ALA A 749 -43.64 9.97 1.60
C ALA A 749 -43.50 9.83 0.06
N LEU A 750 -42.36 9.31 -0.41
CA LEU A 750 -41.98 9.38 -1.82
C LEU A 750 -42.91 8.54 -2.67
N ALA A 751 -43.25 9.10 -3.83
CA ALA A 751 -43.76 8.30 -4.93
C ALA A 751 -42.83 7.09 -5.16
N PRO A 752 -43.37 5.88 -5.43
CA PRO A 752 -42.60 4.64 -5.52
C PRO A 752 -41.40 4.67 -6.49
N SER A 753 -41.41 5.56 -7.49
CA SER A 753 -40.45 5.66 -8.58
C SER A 753 -39.07 6.20 -8.16
N LEU A 754 -39.00 7.28 -7.38
CA LEU A 754 -37.72 7.83 -6.88
C LEU A 754 -37.15 6.97 -5.74
N ALA A 755 -38.01 6.35 -4.92
CA ALA A 755 -37.58 5.37 -3.92
C ALA A 755 -36.85 4.18 -4.58
N LEU A 756 -37.42 3.61 -5.65
CA LEU A 756 -36.78 2.56 -6.46
C LEU A 756 -35.46 2.98 -7.10
N LEU A 757 -35.30 4.26 -7.49
CA LEU A 757 -34.04 4.78 -8.01
C LEU A 757 -33.02 4.86 -6.87
N PHE A 758 -33.37 5.45 -5.74
CA PHE A 758 -32.46 5.68 -4.61
C PHE A 758 -32.11 4.40 -3.82
N ASP A 759 -32.98 3.39 -3.79
CA ASP A 759 -32.70 2.04 -3.28
C ASP A 759 -31.49 1.40 -3.99
N ARG A 760 -31.18 1.83 -5.21
CA ARG A 760 -29.96 1.39 -5.93
C ARG A 760 -28.69 2.00 -5.34
N TYR A 761 -28.77 3.09 -4.60
CA TYR A 761 -27.62 3.87 -4.14
C TYR A 761 -27.46 3.90 -2.62
N PHE A 762 -28.56 3.77 -1.87
CA PHE A 762 -28.56 3.73 -0.41
C PHE A 762 -29.35 2.50 0.05
N PRO A 763 -28.85 1.74 1.04
CA PRO A 763 -29.60 0.62 1.59
C PRO A 763 -30.73 1.15 2.48
N PHE A 764 -31.94 1.29 1.95
CA PHE A 764 -33.10 1.71 2.75
C PHE A 764 -33.82 0.54 3.43
N SER A 765 -33.68 -0.67 2.90
CA SER A 765 -34.35 -1.89 3.35
C SER A 765 -33.35 -2.97 3.79
N ALA A 766 -33.02 -2.98 5.09
CA ALA A 766 -32.44 -4.16 5.76
C ALA A 766 -32.59 -4.17 7.30
N ASN A 767 -33.09 -3.11 7.95
CA ASN A 767 -33.28 -3.06 9.41
C ASN A 767 -34.71 -2.70 9.81
N THR A 768 -35.69 -3.32 9.17
CA THR A 768 -37.09 -3.37 9.65
C THR A 768 -37.59 -4.78 9.39
N GLU A 769 -37.07 -5.73 10.16
CA GLU A 769 -37.83 -6.71 10.96
C GLU A 769 -37.14 -6.85 12.32
#